data_AF-A0A085FTD2-F1
#
_entry.id   AF-A0A085FTD2-F1
#
_cell.length_a   1.000
_cell.length_b   1.000
_cell.length_c   1.000
_cell.angle_alpha   90.00
_cell.angle_beta   90.00
_cell.angle_gamma   90.00
#
_symmetry.space_group_name_H-M   'P 1'
#
loop_
_entity.id
_entity.type
_entity.pdbx_description
1 polymer ?
#
loop_
_entity_poly.entity_id
_entity_poly.type
_entity_poly.pdbx_seq_one_letter_code
_entity_poly.pdbx_strand_id
1 'polypeptide(L)'
;MEAMLYEESERMLRTYGNHPSFLLFSPSNEPKGNWKAAFDKWIAHYRATDPRRLYTNGTGHTEPSVPGLDQGTDFLAVQRIGPKPLRNKTGWFGRDYAASLEDVKVPVITHEIGQWIAYPDFKMIDKFTGYLRPGNYEIFRDSAREQGVLEKNQEFALASGAFQLACYKEEIEAALRTRGISGYQMLDLHDYLGQGTALVGVLDAFWEPKGYATPEGFRRFNGETVPLARLERRVYTTAQRLEVPVEIAHYGRADLRGARPWWKLVDSAGKTVIEGRLPALDVATGTNTLLGRIGVDLSRLAAPREYRLVVGLDGTQIANDWNLWVYPERVDTTAPPGVFVTHAWIDAERLLAEGAKVLYMPPKADLDWSSPPLADVPVFWNRLMSPGWGRMLGTWVDTAHPALAGFPTAAHHDWQWTELVAGARAMNLGRLPRALQPIVQPIDDWNRNYKLGLLFEARVGKGRLLVSTADLANRLDERVVARQLRRSVLDYMASSAFAPKVDVAPAAFRSVLFDTRVMKKLGATASGWPNAGNAVDGDPNTFALLNAPAGAPRPQSALTIAFPQAVPFDGLVLMPRQNHRDHEGDVRELSVQVSDDGQSWREVLRTELASGFDPQALRFGQAVSARQLRLVPLSGFGADRASAFADIAVSYTGPALPALPGDVEYSRSRSASADVDEAGMDDRRPRGGSRP
;
A
#
# COMPACT_ATOMS: atom_id res chain seq x y z
N MET A 1 23.97 -17.32 28.18
CA MET A 1 22.71 -17.27 27.40
C MET A 1 22.10 -18.66 27.26
N GLU A 2 22.78 -19.66 26.69
CA GLU A 2 22.21 -21.01 26.53
C GLU A 2 21.72 -21.65 27.85
N ALA A 3 22.50 -21.63 28.92
CA ALA A 3 22.05 -22.15 30.23
C ALA A 3 20.76 -21.47 30.77
N MET A 4 20.59 -20.17 30.51
CA MET A 4 19.39 -19.43 30.93
C MET A 4 18.15 -19.88 30.15
N LEU A 5 18.30 -20.27 28.87
CA LEU A 5 17.21 -20.82 28.08
C LEU A 5 16.65 -22.09 28.73
N TYR A 6 17.52 -23.00 29.17
CA TYR A 6 17.10 -24.23 29.85
C TYR A 6 16.48 -23.94 31.22
N GLU A 7 17.13 -23.10 32.04
CA GLU A 7 16.59 -22.76 33.36
C GLU A 7 15.19 -22.14 33.27
N GLU A 8 14.99 -21.20 32.33
CA GLU A 8 13.70 -20.56 32.13
C GLU A 8 12.67 -21.53 31.54
N SER A 9 13.07 -22.37 30.58
CA SER A 9 12.19 -23.40 30.00
C SER A 9 11.68 -24.36 31.06
N GLU A 10 12.53 -24.81 31.98
CA GLU A 10 12.10 -25.65 33.09
C GLU A 10 11.13 -24.92 34.04
N ARG A 11 11.36 -23.63 34.33
CA ARG A 11 10.45 -22.82 35.14
C ARG A 11 9.08 -22.70 34.46
N MET A 12 9.06 -22.44 33.16
CA MET A 12 7.83 -22.38 32.35
C MET A 12 7.10 -23.73 32.34
N LEU A 13 7.79 -24.84 32.14
CA LEU A 13 7.20 -26.18 32.12
C LEU A 13 6.67 -26.59 33.50
N ARG A 14 7.39 -26.29 34.59
CA ARG A 14 6.88 -26.55 35.95
C ARG A 14 5.62 -25.73 36.26
N THR A 15 5.57 -24.48 35.81
CA THR A 15 4.48 -23.55 36.13
C THR A 15 3.25 -23.78 35.25
N TYR A 16 3.44 -23.93 33.94
CA TYR A 16 2.37 -23.94 32.94
C TYR A 16 2.24 -25.28 32.20
N GLY A 17 3.20 -26.19 32.35
CA GLY A 17 3.29 -27.44 31.59
C GLY A 17 2.19 -28.47 31.85
N ASN A 18 1.30 -28.25 32.82
CA ASN A 18 0.10 -29.08 33.01
C ASN A 18 -1.17 -28.45 32.42
N HIS A 19 -1.10 -27.21 31.90
CA HIS A 19 -2.25 -26.58 31.28
C HIS A 19 -2.52 -27.18 29.89
N PRO A 20 -3.74 -27.62 29.57
CA PRO A 20 -4.05 -28.33 28.32
C PRO A 20 -3.93 -27.45 27.08
N SER A 21 -3.99 -26.12 27.21
CA SER A 21 -3.82 -25.21 26.06
C SER A 21 -2.37 -25.03 25.60
N PHE A 22 -1.38 -25.37 26.42
CA PHE A 22 0.02 -25.13 26.09
C PHE A 22 0.56 -26.24 25.20
N LEU A 23 0.22 -26.24 23.90
CA LEU A 23 0.56 -27.34 23.00
C LEU A 23 1.91 -27.18 22.29
N LEU A 24 2.27 -25.93 21.97
CA LEU A 24 3.41 -25.58 21.13
C LEU A 24 4.45 -24.81 21.95
N PHE A 25 5.72 -25.19 21.88
CA PHE A 25 6.81 -24.49 22.57
C PHE A 25 7.93 -24.10 21.61
N SER A 26 8.17 -22.78 21.49
CA SER A 26 9.26 -22.18 20.74
C SER A 26 10.26 -21.52 21.70
N PRO A 27 11.58 -21.63 21.47
CA PRO A 27 12.60 -21.02 22.32
C PRO A 27 12.79 -19.51 22.08
N SER A 28 12.34 -18.96 20.95
CA SER A 28 12.50 -17.53 20.61
C SER A 28 11.60 -17.09 19.45
N ASN A 29 11.30 -15.79 19.43
CA ASN A 29 10.83 -15.08 18.24
C ASN A 29 12.01 -14.49 17.44
N GLU A 30 11.97 -14.59 16.12
CA GLU A 30 12.90 -13.99 15.15
C GLU A 30 14.38 -14.01 15.58
N PRO A 31 14.93 -15.18 15.96
CA PRO A 31 16.28 -15.26 16.51
C PRO A 31 17.36 -14.81 15.49
N LYS A 32 18.38 -14.10 15.99
CA LYS A 32 19.56 -13.66 15.21
C LYS A 32 20.85 -14.32 15.69
N GLY A 33 21.84 -14.41 14.80
CA GLY A 33 23.14 -15.04 15.09
C GLY A 33 23.13 -16.56 14.95
N ASN A 34 24.04 -17.25 15.64
CA ASN A 34 24.22 -18.69 15.55
C ASN A 34 23.33 -19.46 16.54
N TRP A 35 22.01 -19.34 16.40
CA TRP A 35 21.03 -19.91 17.33
C TRP A 35 20.68 -21.38 17.05
N LYS A 36 20.74 -21.82 15.78
CA LYS A 36 20.29 -23.16 15.35
C LYS A 36 20.92 -24.29 16.16
N ALA A 37 22.24 -24.28 16.31
CA ALA A 37 22.96 -25.32 17.04
C ALA A 37 22.57 -25.43 18.53
N ALA A 38 22.16 -24.33 19.16
CA ALA A 38 21.65 -24.35 20.53
C ALA A 38 20.21 -24.86 20.58
N PHE A 39 19.37 -24.43 19.64
CA PHE A 39 17.96 -24.82 19.61
C PHE A 39 17.76 -26.28 19.23
N ASP A 40 18.58 -26.86 18.34
CA ASP A 40 18.50 -28.29 18.01
C ASP A 40 18.75 -29.17 19.24
N LYS A 41 19.74 -28.80 20.08
CA LYS A 41 20.01 -29.48 21.35
C LYS A 41 18.90 -29.28 22.37
N TRP A 42 18.34 -28.07 22.41
CA TRP A 42 17.22 -27.73 23.30
C TRP A 42 15.98 -28.55 22.95
N ILE A 43 15.63 -28.63 21.67
CA ILE A 43 14.52 -29.47 21.19
C ILE A 43 14.76 -30.93 21.54
N ALA A 44 15.93 -31.47 21.21
CA ALA A 44 16.25 -32.88 21.50
C ALA A 44 16.13 -33.21 23.00
N HIS A 45 16.57 -32.29 23.87
CA HIS A 45 16.45 -32.44 25.32
C HIS A 45 14.97 -32.47 25.76
N TYR A 46 14.18 -31.45 25.40
CA TYR A 46 12.80 -31.34 25.91
C TYR A 46 11.83 -32.32 25.25
N ARG A 47 12.09 -32.78 24.03
CA ARG A 47 11.37 -33.92 23.45
C ARG A 47 11.56 -35.19 24.28
N ALA A 48 12.74 -35.39 24.87
CA ALA A 48 13.03 -36.55 25.71
C ALA A 48 12.49 -36.39 27.14
N THR A 49 12.55 -35.18 27.72
CA THR A 49 12.19 -34.95 29.12
C THR A 49 10.72 -34.56 29.34
N ASP A 50 10.06 -33.95 28.35
CA ASP A 50 8.63 -33.64 28.36
C ASP A 50 8.00 -33.87 26.96
N PRO A 51 7.61 -35.11 26.64
CA PRO A 51 7.06 -35.47 25.33
C PRO A 51 5.59 -35.02 25.13
N ARG A 52 5.00 -34.27 26.06
CA ARG A 52 3.59 -33.83 25.97
C ARG A 52 3.39 -32.66 25.00
N ARG A 53 4.46 -32.00 24.58
CA ARG A 53 4.45 -30.74 23.80
C ARG A 53 5.06 -30.97 22.42
N LEU A 54 4.74 -30.07 21.49
CA LEU A 54 5.39 -29.99 20.17
C LEU A 54 6.43 -28.86 20.22
N TYR A 55 7.62 -29.13 19.70
CA TYR A 55 8.77 -28.23 19.78
C TYR A 55 9.20 -27.70 18.41
N THR A 56 9.53 -26.42 18.34
CA THR A 56 10.05 -25.78 17.13
C THR A 56 11.41 -25.12 17.35
N ASN A 57 12.15 -24.92 16.26
CA ASN A 57 13.47 -24.28 16.27
C ASN A 57 13.39 -22.75 16.24
N GLY A 58 12.21 -22.16 16.42
CA GLY A 58 12.01 -20.72 16.45
C GLY A 58 10.69 -20.33 15.79
N THR A 59 10.24 -19.11 16.04
CA THR A 59 9.07 -18.52 15.37
C THR A 59 9.47 -17.26 14.61
N GLY A 60 8.79 -17.01 13.49
CA GLY A 60 8.86 -15.73 12.78
C GLY A 60 10.12 -15.49 11.95
N HIS A 61 11.13 -16.36 12.00
CA HIS A 61 12.30 -16.19 11.17
C HIS A 61 12.06 -16.63 9.72
N THR A 62 12.82 -16.04 8.81
CA THR A 62 12.98 -16.55 7.44
C THR A 62 13.97 -17.71 7.45
N GLU A 63 13.59 -18.83 6.82
CA GLU A 63 14.51 -19.94 6.61
C GLU A 63 15.25 -19.82 5.26
N PRO A 64 16.58 -19.57 5.24
CA PRO A 64 17.32 -19.40 3.98
C PRO A 64 17.72 -20.74 3.33
N SER A 65 17.80 -21.83 4.10
CA SER A 65 18.12 -23.17 3.61
C SER A 65 16.83 -23.96 3.42
N VAL A 66 16.64 -24.57 2.26
CA VAL A 66 15.39 -25.29 1.92
C VAL A 66 15.45 -26.79 2.27
N PRO A 67 16.58 -27.52 2.10
CA PRO A 67 16.61 -28.93 2.46
C PRO A 67 16.65 -29.17 3.98
N GLY A 68 15.83 -30.09 4.46
CA GLY A 68 15.87 -30.61 5.83
C GLY A 68 15.30 -29.67 6.90
N LEU A 69 14.47 -28.69 6.52
CA LEU A 69 13.83 -27.76 7.46
C LEU A 69 12.93 -28.44 8.49
N ASP A 70 12.36 -29.58 8.13
CA ASP A 70 11.48 -30.38 8.97
C ASP A 70 12.23 -31.36 9.88
N GLN A 71 13.57 -31.39 9.83
CA GLN A 71 14.38 -32.30 10.65
C GLN A 71 14.57 -31.75 12.07
N GLY A 72 14.42 -32.62 13.07
CA GLY A 72 14.65 -32.29 14.48
C GLY A 72 13.51 -31.51 15.15
N THR A 73 12.60 -30.91 14.39
CA THR A 73 11.43 -30.17 14.90
C THR A 73 10.12 -30.95 14.74
N ASP A 74 9.08 -30.57 15.49
CA ASP A 74 7.72 -31.12 15.38
C ASP A 74 6.79 -30.27 14.50
N PHE A 75 7.10 -28.98 14.29
CA PHE A 75 6.32 -28.06 13.45
C PHE A 75 7.13 -26.82 13.05
N LEU A 76 6.72 -26.14 11.99
CA LEU A 76 7.28 -24.85 11.59
C LEU A 76 6.29 -23.72 11.88
N ALA A 77 6.81 -22.57 12.33
CA ALA A 77 6.05 -21.34 12.48
C ALA A 77 6.82 -20.18 11.84
N VAL A 78 6.64 -19.99 10.54
CA VAL A 78 7.51 -19.16 9.70
C VAL A 78 6.72 -18.22 8.80
N GLN A 79 7.34 -17.10 8.43
CA GLN A 79 6.77 -16.10 7.53
C GLN A 79 6.97 -16.49 6.05
N ARG A 80 8.09 -17.17 5.75
CA ARG A 80 8.46 -17.64 4.40
C ARG A 80 9.53 -18.75 4.44
N ILE A 81 9.58 -19.54 3.37
CA ILE A 81 10.61 -20.58 3.15
C ILE A 81 11.42 -20.21 1.91
N GLY A 82 12.71 -19.91 2.11
CA GLY A 82 13.56 -19.33 1.08
C GLY A 82 12.96 -18.02 0.52
N PRO A 83 12.81 -17.91 -0.82
CA PRO A 83 12.15 -16.76 -1.44
C PRO A 83 10.62 -16.88 -1.49
N LYS A 84 10.03 -18.01 -1.05
CA LYS A 84 8.60 -18.31 -1.24
C LYS A 84 7.81 -17.93 0.02
N PRO A 85 6.91 -16.93 -0.05
CA PRO A 85 6.16 -16.46 1.11
C PRO A 85 5.04 -17.43 1.54
N LEU A 86 4.69 -17.40 2.83
CA LEU A 86 3.54 -18.12 3.40
C LEU A 86 2.44 -17.17 3.89
N ARG A 87 2.61 -15.87 3.62
CA ARG A 87 1.72 -14.75 3.94
C ARG A 87 1.72 -13.78 2.76
N ASN A 88 0.95 -12.70 2.80
CA ASN A 88 0.81 -11.62 1.81
C ASN A 88 0.05 -11.92 0.50
N LYS A 89 -0.02 -10.90 -0.36
CA LYS A 89 -0.83 -10.89 -1.59
C LYS A 89 -0.46 -11.92 -2.66
N THR A 90 0.64 -12.66 -2.54
CA THR A 90 0.93 -13.77 -3.45
C THR A 90 -0.14 -14.86 -3.41
N GLY A 91 -0.77 -15.08 -2.24
CA GLY A 91 -1.84 -16.07 -2.05
C GLY A 91 -3.26 -15.54 -2.26
N TRP A 92 -3.44 -14.25 -2.56
CA TRP A 92 -4.78 -13.63 -2.66
C TRP A 92 -5.49 -13.92 -3.98
N PHE A 93 -6.78 -13.62 -4.04
CA PHE A 93 -7.62 -13.76 -5.24
C PHE A 93 -7.59 -15.19 -5.81
N GLY A 94 -8.05 -16.14 -5.00
CA GLY A 94 -8.19 -17.56 -5.38
C GLY A 94 -6.89 -18.36 -5.45
N ARG A 95 -5.73 -17.71 -5.26
CA ARG A 95 -4.42 -18.36 -5.12
C ARG A 95 -4.22 -18.92 -3.70
N ASP A 96 -3.04 -19.50 -3.46
CA ASP A 96 -2.61 -20.11 -2.20
C ASP A 96 -1.07 -20.10 -2.10
N TYR A 97 -0.50 -20.70 -1.05
CA TYR A 97 0.94 -20.75 -0.78
C TYR A 97 1.54 -22.17 -0.94
N ALA A 98 0.88 -23.07 -1.68
CA ALA A 98 1.28 -24.48 -1.73
C ALA A 98 2.75 -24.68 -2.19
N ALA A 99 3.23 -23.82 -3.09
CA ALA A 99 4.60 -23.86 -3.58
C ALA A 99 5.66 -23.68 -2.47
N SER A 100 5.33 -22.99 -1.38
CA SER A 100 6.22 -22.79 -0.23
C SER A 100 6.40 -24.04 0.62
N LEU A 101 5.53 -25.04 0.47
CA LEU A 101 5.47 -26.24 1.30
C LEU A 101 6.00 -27.49 0.58
N GLU A 102 6.60 -27.33 -0.59
CA GLU A 102 7.32 -28.42 -1.27
C GLU A 102 8.36 -29.04 -0.33
N ASP A 103 8.34 -30.37 -0.21
CA ASP A 103 9.24 -31.16 0.64
C ASP A 103 9.14 -30.96 2.17
N VAL A 104 8.17 -30.17 2.66
CA VAL A 104 7.93 -30.01 4.10
C VAL A 104 6.95 -31.08 4.59
N LYS A 105 7.37 -31.88 5.59
CA LYS A 105 6.57 -33.03 6.08
C LYS A 105 5.99 -32.83 7.49
N VAL A 106 6.33 -31.74 8.16
CA VAL A 106 5.76 -31.35 9.45
C VAL A 106 4.64 -30.31 9.27
N PRO A 107 3.71 -30.17 10.24
CA PRO A 107 2.73 -29.10 10.24
C PRO A 107 3.39 -27.72 10.11
N VAL A 108 2.80 -26.85 9.28
CA VAL A 108 3.25 -25.46 9.12
C VAL A 108 2.18 -24.50 9.60
N ILE A 109 2.59 -23.59 10.48
CA ILE A 109 1.83 -22.42 10.91
C ILE A 109 2.43 -21.22 10.19
N THR A 110 1.62 -20.53 9.39
CA THR A 110 2.08 -19.26 8.82
C THR A 110 2.08 -18.18 9.90
N HIS A 111 3.23 -17.55 10.13
CA HIS A 111 3.47 -16.68 11.27
C HIS A 111 3.26 -15.20 10.91
N GLU A 112 2.66 -14.46 11.85
CA GLU A 112 2.38 -13.02 11.73
C GLU A 112 1.75 -12.65 10.39
N ILE A 113 0.68 -13.33 10.04
CA ILE A 113 -0.07 -13.02 8.83
C ILE A 113 -0.73 -11.65 8.94
N GLY A 114 -0.91 -11.00 7.80
CA GLY A 114 -1.40 -9.64 7.76
C GLY A 114 -0.34 -8.67 8.26
N GLN A 115 -0.67 -7.77 9.18
CA GLN A 115 0.08 -6.54 9.54
C GLN A 115 -0.26 -5.32 8.67
N TRP A 116 -1.40 -5.37 8.00
CA TRP A 116 -2.00 -4.22 7.35
C TRP A 116 -2.44 -3.22 8.41
N ILE A 117 -2.11 -1.93 8.27
CA ILE A 117 -2.51 -0.90 9.24
C ILE A 117 -3.69 -0.04 8.77
N ALA A 118 -4.48 0.41 9.75
CA ALA A 118 -5.55 1.38 9.57
C ALA A 118 -5.21 2.71 10.27
N TYR A 119 -5.85 3.80 9.82
CA TYR A 119 -5.68 5.14 10.38
C TYR A 119 -6.23 5.20 11.83
N PRO A 120 -5.55 5.90 12.77
CA PRO A 120 -5.96 5.95 14.18
C PRO A 120 -7.30 6.68 14.37
N ASP A 121 -8.14 6.19 15.28
CA ASP A 121 -9.20 7.02 15.90
C ASP A 121 -8.59 7.81 17.06
N PHE A 122 -8.64 9.15 17.00
CA PHE A 122 -8.03 9.99 18.04
C PHE A 122 -8.84 10.00 19.35
N LYS A 123 -10.07 9.48 19.39
CA LYS A 123 -10.80 9.23 20.66
C LYS A 123 -10.08 8.24 21.56
N MET A 124 -9.15 7.45 21.02
CA MET A 124 -8.32 6.53 21.79
C MET A 124 -7.46 7.27 22.83
N ILE A 125 -7.13 8.54 22.61
CA ILE A 125 -6.42 9.40 23.58
C ILE A 125 -7.16 9.44 24.93
N ASP A 126 -8.50 9.55 24.90
CA ASP A 126 -9.32 9.69 26.11
C ASP A 126 -9.31 8.42 26.98
N LYS A 127 -8.94 7.26 26.41
CA LYS A 127 -8.88 5.98 27.12
C LYS A 127 -7.64 5.86 28.04
N PHE A 128 -6.60 6.66 27.81
CA PHE A 128 -5.37 6.62 28.61
C PHE A 128 -5.47 7.41 29.91
N THR A 129 -6.25 6.86 30.84
CA THR A 129 -6.44 7.43 32.19
C THR A 129 -5.37 7.00 33.20
N GLY A 130 -4.58 5.97 32.87
CA GLY A 130 -3.54 5.40 33.73
C GLY A 130 -2.15 6.03 33.58
N TYR A 131 -1.10 5.26 33.91
CA TYR A 131 0.30 5.71 33.85
C TYR A 131 0.85 5.84 32.42
N LEU A 132 0.33 5.05 31.48
CA LEU A 132 0.72 5.13 30.07
C LEU A 132 0.09 6.37 29.43
N ARG A 133 0.89 7.17 28.72
CA ARG A 133 0.44 8.41 28.06
C ARG A 133 0.51 8.27 26.53
N PRO A 134 -0.51 8.73 25.77
CA PRO A 134 -0.60 8.54 24.33
C PRO A 134 0.07 9.66 23.52
N GLY A 135 1.30 10.04 23.87
CA GLY A 135 1.97 11.20 23.27
C GLY A 135 2.14 11.08 21.75
N ASN A 136 2.29 9.86 21.22
CA ASN A 136 2.26 9.58 19.79
C ASN A 136 0.92 9.98 19.14
N TYR A 137 -0.22 9.58 19.70
CA TYR A 137 -1.55 9.93 19.19
C TYR A 137 -1.81 11.45 19.26
N GLU A 138 -1.29 12.13 20.28
CA GLU A 138 -1.37 13.60 20.38
C GLU A 138 -0.63 14.28 19.22
N ILE A 139 0.59 13.83 18.91
CA ILE A 139 1.37 14.30 17.76
C ILE A 139 0.62 14.05 16.45
N PHE A 140 0.07 12.85 16.27
CA PHE A 140 -0.68 12.49 15.06
C PHE A 140 -1.93 13.36 14.88
N ARG A 141 -2.67 13.61 15.96
CA ARG A 141 -3.85 14.49 15.95
C ARG A 141 -3.49 15.92 15.59
N ASP A 142 -2.40 16.44 16.14
CA ASP A 142 -1.96 17.81 15.90
C ASP A 142 -1.42 17.98 14.47
N SER A 143 -0.70 16.99 13.95
CA SER A 143 -0.31 16.91 12.53
C SER A 143 -1.54 16.86 11.60
N ALA A 144 -2.54 16.03 11.91
CA ALA A 144 -3.79 15.98 11.15
C ALA A 144 -4.54 17.33 11.15
N ARG A 145 -4.45 18.11 12.24
CA ARG A 145 -5.01 19.46 12.33
C ARG A 145 -4.26 20.42 11.40
N GLU A 146 -2.93 20.40 11.44
CA GLU A 146 -2.08 21.25 10.61
C GLU A 146 -2.35 21.01 9.11
N GLN A 147 -2.42 19.75 8.71
CA GLN A 147 -2.70 19.31 7.33
C GLN A 147 -4.19 19.47 6.93
N GLY A 148 -5.08 19.83 7.86
CA GLY A 148 -6.49 20.11 7.57
C GLY A 148 -7.33 18.86 7.31
N VAL A 149 -6.99 17.73 7.92
CA VAL A 149 -7.71 16.45 7.81
C VAL A 149 -8.29 15.95 9.14
N LEU A 150 -8.04 16.65 10.26
CA LEU A 150 -8.53 16.23 11.58
C LEU A 150 -10.04 15.97 11.63
N GLU A 151 -10.85 16.80 10.96
CA GLU A 151 -12.31 16.65 10.94
C GLU A 151 -12.77 15.35 10.28
N LYS A 152 -11.92 14.74 9.43
CA LYS A 152 -12.16 13.46 8.77
C LYS A 152 -11.69 12.25 9.59
N ASN A 153 -11.15 12.44 10.79
CA ASN A 153 -10.48 11.38 11.55
C ASN A 153 -11.33 10.09 11.67
N GLN A 154 -12.58 10.21 12.11
CA GLN A 154 -13.44 9.05 12.29
C GLN A 154 -13.79 8.37 10.95
N GLU A 155 -14.00 9.15 9.88
CA GLU A 155 -14.25 8.62 8.54
C GLU A 155 -13.02 7.90 7.98
N PHE A 156 -11.81 8.42 8.22
CA PHE A 156 -10.57 7.79 7.80
C PHE A 156 -10.29 6.50 8.56
N ALA A 157 -10.51 6.48 9.88
CA ALA A 157 -10.36 5.29 10.69
C ALA A 157 -11.29 4.16 10.20
N LEU A 158 -12.56 4.48 9.93
CA LEU A 158 -13.52 3.52 9.39
C LEU A 158 -13.20 3.08 7.96
N ALA A 159 -12.85 4.01 7.07
CA ALA A 159 -12.59 3.70 5.67
C ALA A 159 -11.31 2.89 5.46
N SER A 160 -10.21 3.28 6.12
CA SER A 160 -8.96 2.50 6.09
C SER A 160 -9.10 1.18 6.84
N GLY A 161 -9.88 1.13 7.92
CA GLY A 161 -10.19 -0.10 8.66
C GLY A 161 -10.98 -1.12 7.84
N ALA A 162 -11.96 -0.67 7.04
CA ALA A 162 -12.67 -1.55 6.12
C ALA A 162 -11.74 -2.17 5.07
N PHE A 163 -10.78 -1.39 4.53
CA PHE A 163 -9.78 -1.91 3.60
C PHE A 163 -8.79 -2.86 4.27
N GLN A 164 -8.31 -2.53 5.47
CA GLN A 164 -7.50 -3.40 6.31
C GLN A 164 -8.19 -4.76 6.53
N LEU A 165 -9.48 -4.76 6.88
CA LEU A 165 -10.27 -5.98 7.08
C LEU A 165 -10.39 -6.80 5.80
N ALA A 166 -10.58 -6.15 4.64
CA ALA A 166 -10.59 -6.83 3.34
C ALA A 166 -9.26 -7.54 3.05
N CYS A 167 -8.13 -6.89 3.35
CA CYS A 167 -6.80 -7.50 3.23
C CYS A 167 -6.62 -8.68 4.20
N TYR A 168 -7.05 -8.56 5.47
CA TYR A 168 -7.00 -9.68 6.43
C TYR A 168 -7.87 -10.86 5.99
N LYS A 169 -9.03 -10.60 5.39
CA LYS A 169 -9.89 -11.65 4.83
C LYS A 169 -9.16 -12.41 3.72
N GLU A 170 -8.53 -11.72 2.76
CA GLU A 170 -7.75 -12.37 1.70
C GLU A 170 -6.59 -13.19 2.27
N GLU A 171 -5.91 -12.66 3.29
CA GLU A 171 -4.80 -13.29 3.97
C GLU A 171 -5.19 -14.62 4.65
N ILE A 172 -6.24 -14.57 5.47
CA ILE A 172 -6.74 -15.72 6.22
C ILE A 172 -7.32 -16.76 5.26
N GLU A 173 -8.11 -16.34 4.28
CA GLU A 173 -8.65 -17.27 3.30
C GLU A 173 -7.54 -17.92 2.48
N ALA A 174 -6.46 -17.22 2.14
CA ALA A 174 -5.30 -17.82 1.46
C ALA A 174 -4.62 -18.89 2.32
N ALA A 175 -4.44 -18.63 3.62
CA ALA A 175 -3.91 -19.63 4.55
C ALA A 175 -4.82 -20.86 4.61
N LEU A 176 -6.13 -20.65 4.77
CA LEU A 176 -7.12 -21.73 4.82
C LEU A 176 -7.26 -22.50 3.50
N ARG A 177 -7.02 -21.88 2.34
CA ARG A 177 -6.99 -22.54 1.02
C ARG A 177 -5.74 -23.39 0.81
N THR A 178 -4.66 -23.14 1.56
CA THR A 178 -3.36 -23.75 1.30
C THR A 178 -3.26 -25.12 1.96
N ARG A 179 -3.32 -26.18 1.16
CA ARG A 179 -3.06 -27.54 1.65
C ARG A 179 -1.64 -27.64 2.22
N GLY A 180 -1.54 -28.14 3.45
CA GLY A 180 -0.26 -28.27 4.18
C GLY A 180 -0.04 -27.17 5.23
N ILE A 181 -0.75 -26.04 5.13
CA ILE A 181 -0.85 -25.10 6.25
C ILE A 181 -1.83 -25.69 7.26
N SER A 182 -1.37 -25.85 8.50
CA SER A 182 -2.17 -26.40 9.62
C SER A 182 -2.76 -25.32 10.52
N GLY A 183 -2.36 -24.05 10.31
CA GLY A 183 -2.90 -22.91 11.04
C GLY A 183 -2.14 -21.63 10.69
N TYR A 184 -2.52 -20.54 11.35
CA TYR A 184 -1.84 -19.26 11.19
C TYR A 184 -1.84 -18.50 12.51
N GLN A 185 -0.93 -17.54 12.63
CA GLN A 185 -0.85 -16.59 13.73
C GLN A 185 -0.95 -15.18 13.16
N MET A 186 -1.92 -14.39 13.60
CA MET A 186 -1.94 -12.95 13.32
C MET A 186 -0.89 -12.27 14.22
N LEU A 187 -0.25 -11.20 13.75
CA LEU A 187 0.68 -10.43 14.59
C LEU A 187 -0.05 -9.91 15.83
N ASP A 188 -1.22 -9.32 15.62
CA ASP A 188 -2.20 -9.23 16.69
C ASP A 188 -3.63 -9.00 16.17
N LEU A 189 -4.61 -9.34 17.00
CA LEU A 189 -6.01 -8.99 16.84
C LEU A 189 -6.28 -7.54 17.29
N HIS A 190 -5.45 -7.01 18.18
CA HIS A 190 -5.57 -5.66 18.73
C HIS A 190 -4.40 -4.74 18.32
N ASP A 191 -4.56 -3.43 18.48
CA ASP A 191 -3.49 -2.49 18.12
C ASP A 191 -2.28 -2.63 19.06
N TYR A 192 -1.08 -2.72 18.47
CA TYR A 192 0.18 -2.81 19.19
C TYR A 192 0.82 -1.42 19.30
N LEU A 193 0.96 -0.92 20.54
CA LEU A 193 1.46 0.44 20.81
C LEU A 193 3.00 0.56 20.79
N GLY A 194 3.73 -0.55 20.76
CA GLY A 194 5.20 -0.55 20.71
C GLY A 194 5.76 -0.26 19.30
N GLN A 195 7.10 -0.21 19.20
CA GLN A 195 7.88 -0.15 17.94
C GLN A 195 7.29 0.77 16.85
N GLY A 196 7.12 2.05 17.18
CA GLY A 196 6.66 3.06 16.22
C GLY A 196 5.15 3.13 16.00
N THR A 197 4.36 2.45 16.83
CA THR A 197 2.88 2.36 16.77
C THR A 197 2.41 1.55 15.56
N ALA A 198 1.98 0.32 15.80
CA ALA A 198 1.47 -0.57 14.76
C ALA A 198 -0.04 -0.79 14.94
N LEU A 199 -0.84 -0.06 14.16
CA LEU A 199 -2.31 -0.11 14.22
C LEU A 199 -2.88 -1.27 13.40
N VAL A 200 -2.34 -2.46 13.64
CA VAL A 200 -2.60 -3.70 12.89
C VAL A 200 -3.89 -4.39 13.34
N GLY A 201 -4.41 -4.03 14.52
CA GLY A 201 -5.57 -4.68 15.10
C GLY A 201 -6.88 -4.26 14.44
N VAL A 202 -7.84 -5.19 14.45
CA VAL A 202 -9.26 -4.89 14.25
C VAL A 202 -9.94 -4.45 15.55
N LEU A 203 -9.27 -4.69 16.69
CA LEU A 203 -9.55 -4.13 18.00
C LEU A 203 -8.51 -3.06 18.34
N ASP A 204 -8.86 -2.11 19.20
CA ASP A 204 -7.91 -1.12 19.69
C ASP A 204 -7.01 -1.68 20.79
N ALA A 205 -6.06 -0.88 21.28
CA ALA A 205 -5.11 -1.30 22.31
C ALA A 205 -5.75 -1.70 23.67
N PHE A 206 -7.04 -1.41 23.87
CA PHE A 206 -7.83 -1.79 25.04
C PHE A 206 -8.78 -2.97 24.75
N TRP A 207 -8.58 -3.68 23.63
CA TRP A 207 -9.40 -4.80 23.18
C TRP A 207 -10.84 -4.44 22.81
N GLU A 208 -11.12 -3.16 22.55
CA GLU A 208 -12.45 -2.71 22.17
C GLU A 208 -12.61 -2.65 20.64
N PRO A 209 -13.82 -2.85 20.09
CA PRO A 209 -14.06 -2.79 18.66
C PRO A 209 -13.77 -1.41 18.06
N LYS A 210 -13.05 -1.38 16.92
CA LYS A 210 -12.78 -0.15 16.14
C LYS A 210 -13.93 0.27 15.20
N GLY A 211 -15.02 -0.51 15.17
CA GLY A 211 -16.27 -0.14 14.51
C GLY A 211 -16.46 -0.61 13.05
N TYR A 212 -15.46 -1.23 12.43
CA TYR A 212 -15.53 -1.74 11.05
C TYR A 212 -15.50 -3.27 10.94
N ALA A 213 -15.36 -3.98 12.07
CA ALA A 213 -15.42 -5.44 12.13
C ALA A 213 -16.42 -5.87 13.22
N THR A 214 -17.15 -6.97 12.96
CA THR A 214 -18.05 -7.61 13.93
C THR A 214 -17.62 -9.05 14.16
N PRO A 215 -17.89 -9.65 15.34
CA PRO A 215 -17.60 -11.06 15.59
C PRO A 215 -18.26 -11.99 14.58
N GLU A 216 -19.51 -11.71 14.19
CA GLU A 216 -20.25 -12.48 13.19
C GLU A 216 -19.60 -12.37 11.83
N GLY A 217 -19.22 -11.17 11.40
CA GLY A 217 -18.53 -10.93 10.13
C GLY A 217 -17.16 -11.60 10.08
N PHE A 218 -16.38 -11.48 11.15
CA PHE A 218 -15.04 -12.08 11.26
C PHE A 218 -15.10 -13.61 11.21
N ARG A 219 -16.07 -14.22 11.89
CA ARG A 219 -16.28 -15.68 11.89
C ARG A 219 -16.60 -16.25 10.50
N ARG A 220 -17.11 -15.46 9.56
CA ARG A 220 -17.44 -15.92 8.19
C ARG A 220 -16.20 -16.35 7.41
N PHE A 221 -15.04 -15.75 7.69
CA PHE A 221 -13.77 -16.11 7.07
C PHE A 221 -12.73 -16.65 8.07
N ASN A 222 -13.00 -16.56 9.38
CA ASN A 222 -12.17 -17.11 10.45
C ASN A 222 -12.97 -18.00 11.42
N GLY A 223 -13.83 -18.87 10.90
CA GLY A 223 -14.57 -19.87 11.69
C GLY A 223 -13.89 -21.24 11.67
N GLU A 224 -14.40 -22.18 12.46
CA GLU A 224 -13.98 -23.59 12.37
C GLU A 224 -14.37 -24.26 11.04
N THR A 225 -15.37 -23.71 10.34
CA THR A 225 -15.80 -24.16 9.02
C THR A 225 -16.01 -22.95 8.13
N VAL A 226 -15.23 -22.84 7.05
CA VAL A 226 -15.20 -21.65 6.19
C VAL A 226 -15.37 -22.07 4.73
N PRO A 227 -16.46 -21.68 4.05
CA PRO A 227 -16.56 -21.75 2.59
C PRO A 227 -15.55 -20.79 1.95
N LEU A 228 -14.88 -21.23 0.90
CA LEU A 228 -13.79 -20.52 0.23
C LEU A 228 -14.06 -20.52 -1.28
N ALA A 229 -14.40 -19.34 -1.83
CA ALA A 229 -14.57 -19.14 -3.26
C ALA A 229 -13.23 -18.71 -3.90
N ARG A 230 -12.76 -19.45 -4.90
CA ARG A 230 -11.54 -19.10 -5.64
C ARG A 230 -11.82 -18.07 -6.73
N LEU A 231 -12.03 -16.84 -6.29
CA LEU A 231 -12.27 -15.68 -7.15
C LEU A 231 -10.94 -15.05 -7.58
N GLU A 232 -10.50 -15.35 -8.81
CA GLU A 232 -9.27 -14.81 -9.39
C GLU A 232 -9.37 -13.33 -9.76
N ARG A 233 -10.59 -12.82 -9.90
CA ARG A 233 -10.89 -11.41 -10.14
C ARG A 233 -12.20 -11.04 -9.46
N ARG A 234 -12.36 -9.75 -9.18
CA ARG A 234 -13.57 -9.18 -8.55
C ARG A 234 -14.38 -8.31 -9.51
N VAL A 235 -13.78 -7.92 -10.63
CA VAL A 235 -14.39 -7.02 -11.62
C VAL A 235 -14.68 -7.79 -12.90
N TYR A 236 -15.90 -7.62 -13.42
CA TYR A 236 -16.42 -8.30 -14.59
C TYR A 236 -17.17 -7.33 -15.51
N THR A 237 -17.38 -7.73 -16.77
CA THR A 237 -18.35 -7.10 -17.67
C THR A 237 -19.59 -7.98 -17.88
N THR A 238 -20.68 -7.40 -18.37
CA THR A 238 -21.88 -8.15 -18.75
C THR A 238 -21.66 -9.16 -19.89
N ALA A 239 -20.57 -9.08 -20.65
CA ALA A 239 -20.23 -10.08 -21.66
C ALA A 239 -19.49 -11.30 -21.09
N GLN A 240 -19.06 -11.24 -19.84
CA GLN A 240 -18.29 -12.30 -19.21
C GLN A 240 -19.19 -13.27 -18.43
N ARG A 241 -18.63 -14.43 -18.10
CA ARG A 241 -19.20 -15.38 -17.16
C ARG A 241 -18.44 -15.35 -15.86
N LEU A 242 -19.16 -15.56 -14.77
CA LEU A 242 -18.60 -15.83 -13.45
C LEU A 242 -18.43 -17.35 -13.32
N GLU A 243 -17.18 -17.79 -13.20
CA GLU A 243 -16.83 -19.21 -13.05
C GLU A 243 -15.93 -19.36 -11.83
N VAL A 244 -16.44 -20.00 -10.77
CA VAL A 244 -15.83 -19.95 -9.44
C VAL A 244 -15.77 -21.34 -8.81
N PRO A 245 -14.59 -21.96 -8.69
CA PRO A 245 -14.40 -23.11 -7.82
C PRO A 245 -14.70 -22.74 -6.37
N VAL A 246 -15.39 -23.62 -5.67
CA VAL A 246 -15.73 -23.45 -4.26
C VAL A 246 -15.21 -24.64 -3.49
N GLU A 247 -14.44 -24.37 -2.45
CA GLU A 247 -14.00 -25.35 -1.47
C GLU A 247 -14.50 -24.96 -0.07
N ILE A 248 -14.29 -25.83 0.91
CA ILE A 248 -14.59 -25.58 2.31
C ILE A 248 -13.41 -26.06 3.15
N ALA A 249 -12.92 -25.20 4.04
CA ALA A 249 -11.99 -25.59 5.10
C ALA A 249 -12.81 -25.99 6.33
N HIS A 250 -12.63 -27.20 6.84
CA HIS A 250 -13.35 -27.70 8.01
C HIS A 250 -12.38 -28.25 9.06
N TYR A 251 -12.27 -27.54 10.18
CA TYR A 251 -11.46 -27.87 11.35
C TYR A 251 -12.33 -27.92 12.61
N GLY A 252 -13.62 -28.26 12.44
CA GLY A 252 -14.56 -28.47 13.55
C GLY A 252 -14.30 -29.78 14.31
N ARG A 253 -15.21 -30.12 15.22
CA ARG A 253 -15.04 -31.28 16.11
C ARG A 253 -15.29 -32.65 15.46
N ALA A 254 -16.05 -32.69 14.37
CA ALA A 254 -16.48 -33.93 13.72
C ALA A 254 -16.87 -33.68 12.26
N ASP A 255 -16.72 -34.71 11.42
CA ASP A 255 -17.10 -34.67 10.00
C ASP A 255 -18.56 -34.23 9.80
N LEU A 256 -18.80 -33.42 8.77
CA LEU A 256 -20.14 -33.02 8.36
C LEU A 256 -20.69 -34.05 7.36
N ARG A 257 -21.73 -34.79 7.75
CA ARG A 257 -22.37 -35.80 6.90
C ARG A 257 -23.51 -35.21 6.08
N GLY A 258 -23.54 -35.50 4.78
CA GLY A 258 -24.58 -35.03 3.86
C GLY A 258 -24.71 -33.51 3.82
N ALA A 259 -23.61 -32.77 3.92
CA ALA A 259 -23.58 -31.31 3.84
C ALA A 259 -24.16 -30.86 2.49
N ARG A 260 -25.02 -29.84 2.50
CA ARG A 260 -25.72 -29.32 1.31
C ARG A 260 -25.35 -27.87 1.09
N PRO A 261 -24.37 -27.57 0.22
CA PRO A 261 -23.97 -26.21 -0.02
C PRO A 261 -24.95 -25.46 -0.94
N TRP A 262 -25.18 -24.19 -0.62
CA TRP A 262 -25.96 -23.25 -1.41
C TRP A 262 -25.13 -22.02 -1.74
N TRP A 263 -25.53 -21.30 -2.79
CA TRP A 263 -24.93 -20.02 -3.12
C TRP A 263 -25.99 -19.05 -3.65
N LYS A 264 -25.73 -17.75 -3.49
CA LYS A 264 -26.55 -16.67 -4.06
C LYS A 264 -25.69 -15.48 -4.48
N LEU A 265 -26.11 -14.81 -5.54
CA LEU A 265 -25.69 -13.46 -5.88
C LEU A 265 -26.75 -12.49 -5.35
N VAL A 266 -26.29 -11.54 -4.54
CA VAL A 266 -27.12 -10.52 -3.90
C VAL A 266 -26.74 -9.16 -4.47
N ASP A 267 -27.69 -8.33 -4.84
CA ASP A 267 -27.40 -6.96 -5.27
C ASP A 267 -27.16 -6.00 -4.08
N SER A 268 -26.77 -4.77 -4.37
CA SER A 268 -26.52 -3.74 -3.35
C SER A 268 -27.74 -3.37 -2.49
N ALA A 269 -28.95 -3.72 -2.90
CA ALA A 269 -30.18 -3.54 -2.11
C ALA A 269 -30.48 -4.75 -1.20
N GLY A 270 -29.62 -5.77 -1.21
CA GLY A 270 -29.82 -6.99 -0.41
C GLY A 270 -30.74 -8.02 -1.08
N LYS A 271 -31.14 -7.81 -2.35
CA LYS A 271 -32.02 -8.73 -3.07
C LYS A 271 -31.19 -9.84 -3.73
N THR A 272 -31.59 -11.09 -3.49
CA THR A 272 -31.08 -12.23 -4.27
C THR A 272 -31.53 -12.10 -5.72
N VAL A 273 -30.58 -12.02 -6.65
CA VAL A 273 -30.84 -11.92 -8.09
C VAL A 273 -30.69 -13.27 -8.79
N ILE A 274 -29.80 -14.12 -8.30
CA ILE A 274 -29.54 -15.48 -8.80
C ILE A 274 -29.14 -16.33 -7.61
N GLU A 275 -29.58 -17.59 -7.56
CA GLU A 275 -29.17 -18.55 -6.54
C GLU A 275 -29.07 -19.96 -7.11
N GLY A 276 -28.39 -20.84 -6.39
CA GLY A 276 -28.22 -22.23 -6.77
C GLY A 276 -27.68 -23.09 -5.64
N ARG A 277 -27.48 -24.38 -5.95
CA ARG A 277 -26.99 -25.40 -5.02
C ARG A 277 -25.82 -26.14 -5.64
N LEU A 278 -24.88 -26.55 -4.79
CA LEU A 278 -23.80 -27.47 -5.17
C LEU A 278 -24.19 -28.91 -4.75
N PRO A 279 -23.53 -29.95 -5.30
CA PRO A 279 -23.79 -31.33 -4.89
C PRO A 279 -23.64 -31.54 -3.38
N ALA A 280 -24.51 -32.37 -2.81
CA ALA A 280 -24.37 -32.78 -1.43
C ALA A 280 -23.21 -33.77 -1.28
N LEU A 281 -22.47 -33.66 -0.17
CA LEU A 281 -21.28 -34.46 0.09
C LEU A 281 -20.98 -34.54 1.59
N ASP A 282 -20.14 -35.50 1.97
CA ASP A 282 -19.52 -35.51 3.30
C ASP A 282 -18.27 -34.62 3.29
N VAL A 283 -18.09 -33.83 4.35
CA VAL A 283 -16.93 -32.95 4.54
C VAL A 283 -16.14 -33.46 5.75
N ALA A 284 -14.93 -33.94 5.50
CA ALA A 284 -14.05 -34.47 6.54
C ALA A 284 -13.38 -33.35 7.35
N THR A 285 -13.07 -33.65 8.61
CA THR A 285 -12.31 -32.75 9.49
C THR A 285 -10.83 -32.69 9.11
N GLY A 286 -10.19 -31.53 9.28
CA GLY A 286 -8.74 -31.34 9.21
C GLY A 286 -8.18 -31.05 7.82
N THR A 287 -9.03 -30.82 6.81
CA THR A 287 -8.62 -30.58 5.43
C THR A 287 -9.60 -29.68 4.67
N ASN A 288 -9.16 -29.23 3.50
CA ASN A 288 -10.01 -28.63 2.49
C ASN A 288 -10.77 -29.70 1.70
N THR A 289 -12.05 -29.45 1.43
CA THR A 289 -12.89 -30.30 0.56
C THR A 289 -13.46 -29.45 -0.58
N LEU A 290 -13.35 -29.93 -1.82
CA LEU A 290 -13.97 -29.29 -2.98
C LEU A 290 -15.49 -29.46 -2.93
N LEU A 291 -16.25 -28.36 -2.92
CA LEU A 291 -17.71 -28.37 -2.94
C LEU A 291 -18.26 -28.40 -4.37
N GLY A 292 -17.55 -27.80 -5.32
CA GLY A 292 -17.96 -27.77 -6.73
C GLY A 292 -17.57 -26.47 -7.43
N ARG A 293 -18.33 -26.10 -8.47
CA ARG A 293 -18.11 -24.89 -9.26
C ARG A 293 -19.42 -24.14 -9.47
N ILE A 294 -19.38 -22.83 -9.28
CA ILE A 294 -20.47 -21.90 -9.60
C ILE A 294 -20.21 -21.34 -11.00
N GLY A 295 -21.20 -21.44 -11.88
CA GLY A 295 -21.17 -20.88 -13.23
C GLY A 295 -22.38 -19.98 -13.48
N VAL A 296 -22.16 -18.69 -13.71
CA VAL A 296 -23.23 -17.70 -13.90
C VAL A 296 -23.00 -16.88 -15.16
N ASP A 297 -24.04 -16.76 -15.98
CA ASP A 297 -24.10 -15.81 -17.09
C ASP A 297 -24.43 -14.41 -16.58
N LEU A 298 -23.50 -13.46 -16.77
CA LEU A 298 -23.65 -12.09 -16.27
C LEU A 298 -24.42 -11.18 -17.24
N SER A 299 -24.75 -11.65 -18.44
CA SER A 299 -25.42 -10.83 -19.47
C SER A 299 -26.80 -10.33 -19.08
N ARG A 300 -27.45 -10.99 -18.12
CA ARG A 300 -28.79 -10.66 -17.62
C ARG A 300 -28.77 -9.80 -16.35
N LEU A 301 -27.59 -9.56 -15.78
CA LEU A 301 -27.46 -8.74 -14.58
C LEU A 301 -27.50 -7.26 -14.94
N ALA A 302 -28.13 -6.47 -14.07
CA ALA A 302 -28.08 -5.01 -14.18
C ALA A 302 -26.63 -4.53 -14.01
N ALA A 303 -26.20 -3.60 -14.85
CA ALA A 303 -24.88 -2.99 -14.77
C ALA A 303 -24.97 -1.49 -15.15
N PRO A 304 -24.12 -0.61 -14.60
CA PRO A 304 -23.09 -0.90 -13.61
C PRO A 304 -23.68 -1.20 -12.23
N ARG A 305 -23.21 -2.25 -11.55
CA ARG A 305 -23.69 -2.60 -10.20
C ARG A 305 -22.66 -3.42 -9.40
N GLU A 306 -22.69 -3.25 -8.08
CA GLU A 306 -22.03 -4.12 -7.12
C GLU A 306 -22.95 -5.29 -6.73
N TYR A 307 -22.38 -6.48 -6.70
CA TYR A 307 -23.00 -7.72 -6.27
C TYR A 307 -22.16 -8.38 -5.19
N ARG A 308 -22.79 -9.25 -4.42
CA ARG A 308 -22.14 -10.05 -3.40
C ARG A 308 -22.43 -11.53 -3.61
N LEU A 309 -21.38 -12.31 -3.85
CA LEU A 309 -21.47 -13.77 -3.85
C LEU A 309 -21.49 -14.25 -2.41
N VAL A 310 -22.52 -14.98 -2.02
CA VAL A 310 -22.63 -15.61 -0.70
C VAL A 310 -22.69 -17.12 -0.90
N VAL A 311 -21.88 -17.86 -0.17
CA VAL A 311 -21.87 -19.34 -0.15
C VAL A 311 -22.09 -19.80 1.28
N GLY A 312 -22.91 -20.83 1.50
CA GLY A 312 -23.14 -21.39 2.82
C GLY A 312 -23.63 -22.84 2.79
N LEU A 313 -23.93 -23.37 3.97
CA LEU A 313 -24.48 -24.73 4.16
C LEU A 313 -25.90 -24.68 4.73
N ASP A 314 -26.80 -25.50 4.19
CA ASP A 314 -28.18 -25.60 4.71
C ASP A 314 -28.22 -25.96 6.20
N GLY A 315 -29.19 -25.42 6.92
CA GLY A 315 -29.44 -25.77 8.33
C GLY A 315 -28.36 -25.30 9.30
N THR A 316 -27.42 -24.46 8.86
CA THR A 316 -26.33 -23.92 9.68
C THR A 316 -26.23 -22.40 9.54
N GLN A 317 -25.41 -21.78 10.39
CA GLN A 317 -25.00 -20.38 10.23
C GLN A 317 -23.71 -20.22 9.39
N ILE A 318 -23.15 -21.33 8.89
CA ILE A 318 -21.89 -21.33 8.13
C ILE A 318 -22.15 -20.67 6.78
N ALA A 319 -21.52 -19.53 6.57
CA ALA A 319 -21.51 -18.84 5.30
C ALA A 319 -20.32 -17.89 5.19
N ASN A 320 -19.87 -17.67 3.96
CA ASN A 320 -18.88 -16.66 3.61
C ASN A 320 -19.35 -15.87 2.38
N ASP A 321 -18.76 -14.71 2.13
CA ASP A 321 -19.14 -13.82 1.05
C ASP A 321 -18.02 -12.96 0.48
N TRP A 322 -18.24 -12.49 -0.75
CA TRP A 322 -17.31 -11.69 -1.51
C TRP A 322 -18.01 -10.68 -2.42
N ASN A 323 -17.52 -9.44 -2.42
CA ASN A 323 -17.99 -8.39 -3.33
C ASN A 323 -17.46 -8.59 -4.75
N LEU A 324 -18.28 -8.21 -5.73
CA LEU A 324 -18.03 -8.30 -7.16
C LEU A 324 -18.62 -7.06 -7.85
N TRP A 325 -17.97 -6.53 -8.88
CA TRP A 325 -18.48 -5.41 -9.66
C TRP A 325 -18.71 -5.85 -11.09
N VAL A 326 -19.91 -5.60 -11.60
CA VAL A 326 -20.28 -5.89 -12.98
C VAL A 326 -20.54 -4.57 -13.70
N TYR A 327 -19.76 -4.30 -14.74
CA TYR A 327 -19.89 -3.12 -15.59
C TYR A 327 -20.48 -3.49 -16.95
N PRO A 328 -21.16 -2.55 -17.65
CA PRO A 328 -21.58 -2.81 -19.02
C PRO A 328 -20.38 -3.13 -19.91
N GLU A 329 -20.56 -4.08 -20.83
CA GLU A 329 -19.52 -4.42 -21.81
C GLU A 329 -19.07 -3.20 -22.62
N ARG A 330 -20.01 -2.33 -22.98
CA ARG A 330 -19.74 -1.08 -23.70
C ARG A 330 -20.41 0.08 -23.00
N VAL A 331 -19.66 1.17 -22.86
CA VAL A 331 -20.18 2.49 -22.44
C VAL A 331 -19.53 3.56 -23.30
N ASP A 332 -20.29 4.59 -23.65
CA ASP A 332 -19.76 5.73 -24.39
C ASP A 332 -18.93 6.63 -23.47
N THR A 333 -17.65 6.76 -23.80
CA THR A 333 -16.63 7.51 -23.05
C THR A 333 -16.20 8.80 -23.75
N THR A 334 -16.90 9.18 -24.82
CA THR A 334 -16.63 10.43 -25.54
C THR A 334 -16.98 11.62 -24.65
N ALA A 335 -16.15 12.67 -24.73
CA ALA A 335 -16.43 13.89 -23.99
C ALA A 335 -17.69 14.55 -24.58
N PRO A 336 -18.71 14.86 -23.76
CA PRO A 336 -19.92 15.49 -24.25
C PRO A 336 -19.65 16.94 -24.70
N PRO A 337 -20.50 17.52 -25.56
CA PRO A 337 -20.34 18.90 -26.01
C PRO A 337 -20.17 19.89 -24.85
N GLY A 338 -19.15 20.74 -24.94
CA GLY A 338 -18.83 21.74 -23.91
C GLY A 338 -18.01 21.22 -22.72
N VAL A 339 -17.62 19.94 -22.70
CA VAL A 339 -16.64 19.37 -21.77
C VAL A 339 -15.34 19.11 -22.52
N PHE A 340 -14.24 19.64 -21.99
CA PHE A 340 -12.90 19.48 -22.56
C PHE A 340 -12.05 18.58 -21.67
N VAL A 341 -11.29 17.68 -22.28
CA VAL A 341 -10.38 16.79 -21.57
C VAL A 341 -8.95 17.17 -21.95
N THR A 342 -8.09 17.41 -20.98
CA THR A 342 -6.68 17.75 -21.25
C THR A 342 -5.75 17.21 -20.16
N HIS A 343 -4.50 16.98 -20.55
CA HIS A 343 -3.39 16.60 -19.69
C HIS A 343 -2.42 17.77 -19.45
N ALA A 344 -2.53 18.87 -20.19
CA ALA A 344 -1.64 20.01 -20.05
C ALA A 344 -2.31 21.12 -19.24
N TRP A 345 -1.68 21.56 -18.15
CA TRP A 345 -2.23 22.64 -17.32
C TRP A 345 -2.42 23.95 -18.10
N ILE A 346 -1.51 24.26 -19.03
CA ILE A 346 -1.61 25.47 -19.86
C ILE A 346 -2.90 25.50 -20.70
N ASP A 347 -3.32 24.35 -21.24
CA ASP A 347 -4.57 24.24 -21.99
C ASP A 347 -5.77 24.30 -21.05
N ALA A 348 -5.69 23.63 -19.90
CA ALA A 348 -6.73 23.67 -18.88
C ALA A 348 -6.98 25.12 -18.44
N GLU A 349 -5.93 25.85 -18.10
CA GLU A 349 -5.99 27.24 -17.67
C GLU A 349 -6.62 28.16 -18.73
N ARG A 350 -6.18 28.03 -19.99
CA ARG A 350 -6.75 28.81 -21.11
C ARG A 350 -8.25 28.55 -21.26
N LEU A 351 -8.66 27.29 -21.29
CA LEU A 351 -10.07 26.89 -21.42
C LEU A 351 -10.91 27.36 -20.21
N LEU A 352 -10.35 27.28 -19.00
CA LEU A 352 -11.01 27.74 -17.78
C LEU A 352 -11.20 29.27 -17.77
N ALA A 353 -10.23 30.03 -18.30
CA ALA A 353 -10.37 31.47 -18.47
C ALA A 353 -11.50 31.86 -19.44
N GLU A 354 -11.76 31.01 -20.44
CA GLU A 354 -12.86 31.13 -21.41
C GLU A 354 -14.23 30.67 -20.84
N GLY A 355 -14.27 30.15 -19.60
CA GLY A 355 -15.51 29.69 -18.96
C GLY A 355 -15.89 28.23 -19.23
N ALA A 356 -14.97 27.45 -19.80
CA ALA A 356 -15.21 26.06 -20.15
C ALA A 356 -15.33 25.13 -18.93
N LYS A 357 -15.87 23.93 -19.18
CA LYS A 357 -15.82 22.79 -18.24
C LYS A 357 -14.63 21.92 -18.62
N VAL A 358 -13.68 21.73 -17.72
CA VAL A 358 -12.43 21.01 -18.01
C VAL A 358 -12.27 19.81 -17.08
N LEU A 359 -12.04 18.64 -17.67
CA LEU A 359 -11.50 17.46 -17.01
C LEU A 359 -9.99 17.50 -17.21
N TYR A 360 -9.27 17.81 -16.14
CA TYR A 360 -7.82 17.83 -16.14
C TYR A 360 -7.27 16.54 -15.55
N MET A 361 -6.43 15.85 -16.32
CA MET A 361 -5.74 14.64 -15.88
C MET A 361 -4.23 14.88 -15.94
N PRO A 362 -3.60 15.42 -14.86
CA PRO A 362 -2.18 15.72 -14.87
C PRO A 362 -1.36 14.44 -15.16
N PRO A 363 -0.35 14.50 -16.04
CA PRO A 363 0.67 13.48 -16.13
C PRO A 363 1.30 13.27 -14.75
N LYS A 364 1.62 12.02 -14.41
CA LYS A 364 2.24 11.70 -13.12
C LYS A 364 3.51 12.49 -12.89
N ALA A 365 4.30 12.74 -13.93
CA ALA A 365 5.55 13.49 -13.87
C ALA A 365 5.34 14.98 -13.55
N ASP A 366 4.13 15.52 -13.72
CA ASP A 366 3.84 16.94 -13.48
C ASP A 366 3.33 17.18 -12.04
N LEU A 367 3.19 16.12 -11.24
CA LEU A 367 2.87 16.20 -9.82
C LEU A 367 4.15 16.33 -8.99
N ASP A 368 4.22 17.32 -8.10
CA ASP A 368 5.37 17.54 -7.22
C ASP A 368 5.69 16.32 -6.32
N TRP A 369 6.90 16.21 -5.76
CA TRP A 369 7.24 15.05 -4.93
C TRP A 369 6.46 14.93 -3.62
N SER A 370 5.76 15.99 -3.19
CA SER A 370 4.82 15.92 -2.07
C SER A 370 3.51 15.22 -2.41
N SER A 371 3.29 14.92 -3.70
CA SER A 371 2.17 14.17 -4.27
C SER A 371 2.58 12.68 -4.45
N PRO A 372 2.37 11.82 -3.44
CA PRO A 372 2.96 10.49 -3.38
C PRO A 372 2.30 9.48 -4.34
N PRO A 373 2.96 8.35 -4.65
CA PRO A 373 2.35 7.23 -5.35
C PRO A 373 1.33 6.53 -4.45
N LEU A 374 0.31 5.97 -5.08
CA LEU A 374 -0.70 5.14 -4.44
C LEU A 374 -0.33 3.65 -4.53
N ALA A 375 -0.96 2.83 -3.67
CA ALA A 375 -0.69 1.41 -3.55
C ALA A 375 -1.97 0.58 -3.63
N ASP A 376 -1.82 -0.70 -3.98
CA ASP A 376 -2.92 -1.68 -4.07
C ASP A 376 -3.21 -2.40 -2.73
N VAL A 377 -2.46 -2.06 -1.68
CA VAL A 377 -2.58 -2.53 -0.31
C VAL A 377 -2.26 -1.39 0.66
N PRO A 378 -2.78 -1.40 1.90
CA PRO A 378 -2.37 -0.43 2.90
C PRO A 378 -0.90 -0.66 3.28
N VAL A 379 -0.29 0.33 3.93
CA VAL A 379 1.06 0.18 4.50
C VAL A 379 1.15 -1.09 5.34
N PHE A 380 2.28 -1.79 5.21
CA PHE A 380 2.65 -2.91 6.06
C PHE A 380 3.32 -2.39 7.33
N TRP A 381 2.77 -2.79 8.48
CA TRP A 381 3.24 -2.54 9.83
C TRP A 381 3.30 -1.07 10.29
N ASN A 382 4.22 -0.23 9.80
CA ASN A 382 4.20 1.24 9.98
C ASN A 382 5.35 1.95 9.22
N ARG A 383 5.13 3.20 8.76
CA ARG A 383 6.16 3.98 8.04
C ARG A 383 7.20 4.68 8.91
N LEU A 384 7.09 4.63 10.24
CA LEU A 384 8.16 5.13 11.11
C LEU A 384 9.35 4.15 11.11
N MET A 385 9.04 2.86 11.21
CA MET A 385 10.04 1.78 11.19
C MET A 385 10.40 1.34 9.78
N SER A 386 9.49 1.46 8.79
CA SER A 386 9.76 1.18 7.38
C SER A 386 9.44 2.38 6.47
N PRO A 387 10.22 3.46 6.54
CA PRO A 387 9.96 4.65 5.74
C PRO A 387 9.93 4.34 4.25
N GLY A 388 9.07 5.07 3.56
CA GLY A 388 8.89 5.00 2.12
C GLY A 388 8.13 6.21 1.62
N TRP A 389 8.25 6.50 0.32
CA TRP A 389 7.57 7.63 -0.31
C TRP A 389 6.04 7.44 -0.37
N GLY A 390 5.60 6.22 -0.69
CA GLY A 390 4.19 5.82 -0.70
C GLY A 390 3.70 5.40 0.68
N ARG A 391 2.62 6.01 1.18
CA ARG A 391 2.10 5.83 2.55
C ARG A 391 0.58 5.69 2.63
N MET A 392 -0.03 5.17 1.55
CA MET A 392 -1.48 5.03 1.44
C MET A 392 -2.03 3.96 2.40
N LEU A 393 -3.16 4.26 3.05
CA LEU A 393 -3.93 3.34 3.91
C LEU A 393 -5.28 2.94 3.31
N GLY A 394 -5.57 3.36 2.08
CA GLY A 394 -6.87 3.23 1.41
C GLY A 394 -7.37 4.57 0.88
N THR A 395 -8.66 4.64 0.60
CA THR A 395 -9.36 5.84 0.13
C THR A 395 -10.63 6.04 0.93
N TRP A 396 -10.88 7.27 1.37
CA TRP A 396 -12.23 7.71 1.71
C TRP A 396 -12.93 8.21 0.44
N VAL A 397 -14.22 7.90 0.32
CA VAL A 397 -15.02 8.15 -0.89
C VAL A 397 -16.33 8.84 -0.50
N ASP A 398 -16.59 10.02 -1.07
CA ASP A 398 -17.88 10.70 -0.95
C ASP A 398 -18.91 10.04 -1.87
N THR A 399 -19.53 8.96 -1.41
CA THR A 399 -20.52 8.18 -2.19
C THR A 399 -21.78 8.96 -2.55
N ALA A 400 -22.04 10.07 -1.85
CA ALA A 400 -23.16 10.95 -2.15
C ALA A 400 -22.85 11.93 -3.30
N HIS A 401 -21.58 12.07 -3.68
CA HIS A 401 -21.19 13.03 -4.72
C HIS A 401 -21.73 12.60 -6.10
N PRO A 402 -22.42 13.48 -6.86
CA PRO A 402 -23.02 13.09 -8.13
C PRO A 402 -22.04 12.60 -9.20
N ALA A 403 -20.74 12.96 -9.08
CA ALA A 403 -19.68 12.42 -9.93
C ALA A 403 -19.54 10.89 -9.88
N LEU A 404 -19.99 10.25 -8.81
CA LEU A 404 -19.92 8.80 -8.60
C LEU A 404 -21.28 8.10 -8.80
N ALA A 405 -22.34 8.82 -9.20
CA ALA A 405 -23.69 8.25 -9.33
C ALA A 405 -23.76 7.08 -10.34
N GLY A 406 -22.91 7.09 -11.37
CA GLY A 406 -22.77 6.01 -12.34
C GLY A 406 -21.66 5.01 -12.00
N PHE A 407 -21.06 5.07 -10.82
CA PHE A 407 -19.93 4.25 -10.41
C PHE A 407 -20.22 3.57 -9.05
N PRO A 408 -20.69 2.31 -9.04
CA PRO A 408 -20.99 1.57 -7.82
C PRO A 408 -19.77 1.49 -6.91
N THR A 409 -19.90 2.07 -5.72
CA THR A 409 -18.81 2.15 -4.74
C THR A 409 -19.34 2.37 -3.33
N ALA A 410 -18.47 2.16 -2.35
CA ALA A 410 -18.72 2.36 -0.93
C ALA A 410 -17.85 3.52 -0.41
N ALA A 411 -18.05 3.93 0.85
CA ALA A 411 -17.32 5.03 1.48
C ALA A 411 -15.82 4.74 1.76
N HIS A 412 -15.31 3.62 1.25
CA HIS A 412 -13.97 3.11 1.51
C HIS A 412 -13.36 2.47 0.26
N HIS A 413 -12.07 2.15 0.33
CA HIS A 413 -11.37 1.39 -0.70
C HIS A 413 -11.80 -0.08 -0.68
N ASP A 414 -12.24 -0.58 -1.82
CA ASP A 414 -12.48 -2.00 -2.07
C ASP A 414 -11.87 -2.36 -3.43
N TRP A 415 -11.86 -3.64 -3.80
CA TRP A 415 -11.00 -4.18 -4.86
C TRP A 415 -11.22 -3.61 -6.26
N GLN A 416 -12.36 -2.97 -6.54
CA GLN A 416 -12.55 -2.27 -7.82
C GLN A 416 -11.65 -1.04 -7.96
N TRP A 417 -11.35 -0.35 -6.85
CA TRP A 417 -10.48 0.83 -6.88
C TRP A 417 -9.02 0.48 -7.21
N THR A 418 -8.60 -0.77 -7.01
CA THR A 418 -7.23 -1.23 -7.28
C THR A 418 -6.76 -0.90 -8.69
N GLU A 419 -7.60 -1.05 -9.73
CA GLU A 419 -7.25 -0.70 -11.12
C GLU A 419 -6.94 0.80 -11.32
N LEU A 420 -7.57 1.66 -10.51
CA LEU A 420 -7.45 3.11 -10.61
C LEU A 420 -6.28 3.66 -9.80
N VAL A 421 -6.03 3.09 -8.61
CA VAL A 421 -4.93 3.51 -7.75
C VAL A 421 -3.59 2.89 -8.18
N ALA A 422 -3.61 1.69 -8.76
CA ALA A 422 -2.39 1.01 -9.20
C ALA A 422 -1.69 1.84 -10.28
N GLY A 423 -0.54 2.40 -9.91
CA GLY A 423 0.25 3.25 -10.80
C GLY A 423 -0.24 4.69 -10.92
N ALA A 424 -1.17 5.14 -10.06
CA ALA A 424 -1.53 6.56 -9.91
C ALA A 424 -0.67 7.23 -8.82
N ARG A 425 -0.65 8.55 -8.84
CA ARG A 425 -0.17 9.41 -7.74
C ARG A 425 -1.35 10.25 -7.25
N ALA A 426 -1.39 10.58 -5.97
CA ALA A 426 -2.37 11.53 -5.47
C ALA A 426 -1.82 12.94 -5.52
N MET A 427 -2.65 13.93 -5.84
CA MET A 427 -2.25 15.33 -5.72
C MET A 427 -2.31 15.78 -4.27
N ASN A 428 -1.23 16.38 -3.76
CA ASN A 428 -1.24 17.02 -2.45
C ASN A 428 -1.98 18.36 -2.53
N LEU A 429 -3.05 18.50 -1.75
CA LEU A 429 -3.92 19.66 -1.73
C LEU A 429 -3.56 20.65 -0.61
N GLY A 430 -2.51 20.40 0.17
CA GLY A 430 -2.12 21.23 1.32
C GLY A 430 -1.80 22.69 0.96
N ARG A 431 -1.40 22.95 -0.29
CA ARG A 431 -1.14 24.32 -0.83
C ARG A 431 -2.33 24.92 -1.59
N LEU A 432 -3.45 24.19 -1.69
CA LEU A 432 -4.71 24.70 -2.24
C LEU A 432 -5.62 25.20 -1.09
N PRO A 433 -6.73 25.92 -1.38
CA PRO A 433 -7.61 26.41 -0.33
C PRO A 433 -8.09 25.29 0.60
N ARG A 434 -8.00 25.50 1.93
CA ARG A 434 -8.38 24.49 2.94
C ARG A 434 -9.80 23.95 2.76
N ALA A 435 -10.72 24.78 2.27
CA ALA A 435 -12.12 24.43 2.00
C ALA A 435 -12.29 23.44 0.82
N LEU A 436 -11.30 23.28 -0.05
CA LEU A 436 -11.32 22.31 -1.15
C LEU A 436 -11.35 20.89 -0.57
N GLN A 437 -12.43 20.16 -0.80
CA GLN A 437 -12.57 18.78 -0.35
C GLN A 437 -12.48 17.83 -1.55
N PRO A 438 -11.73 16.72 -1.46
CA PRO A 438 -11.77 15.69 -2.49
C PRO A 438 -13.11 14.97 -2.51
N ILE A 439 -13.48 14.48 -3.70
CA ILE A 439 -14.57 13.53 -3.91
C ILE A 439 -14.07 12.12 -3.58
N VAL A 440 -12.84 11.81 -3.99
CA VAL A 440 -12.12 10.58 -3.63
C VAL A 440 -10.77 10.99 -3.04
N GLN A 441 -10.59 10.71 -1.75
CA GLN A 441 -9.41 11.08 -0.98
C GLN A 441 -8.61 9.84 -0.59
N PRO A 442 -7.42 9.63 -1.18
CA PRO A 442 -6.44 8.71 -0.61
C PRO A 442 -6.10 9.11 0.82
N ILE A 443 -6.06 8.12 1.72
CA ILE A 443 -5.76 8.31 3.13
C ILE A 443 -4.26 8.14 3.30
N ASP A 444 -3.58 9.22 3.66
CA ASP A 444 -2.16 9.20 3.99
C ASP A 444 -1.93 8.68 5.42
N ASP A 445 -0.74 8.14 5.69
CA ASP A 445 -0.44 7.66 7.03
C ASP A 445 -0.32 8.79 8.05
N TRP A 446 -0.51 8.45 9.32
CA TRP A 446 -0.58 9.42 10.43
C TRP A 446 0.75 10.09 10.77
N ASN A 447 1.88 9.60 10.23
CA ASN A 447 3.17 10.24 10.40
C ASN A 447 3.35 11.47 9.50
N ARG A 448 2.45 11.67 8.52
CA ARG A 448 2.51 12.77 7.54
C ARG A 448 1.19 13.50 7.35
N ASN A 449 0.06 12.78 7.33
CA ASN A 449 -1.31 13.31 7.26
C ASN A 449 -1.62 14.21 6.05
N TYR A 450 -0.95 14.05 4.92
CA TYR A 450 -1.23 14.90 3.77
C TYR A 450 -2.71 14.85 3.36
N LYS A 451 -3.26 16.03 3.03
CA LYS A 451 -4.57 16.13 2.38
C LYS A 451 -4.40 15.80 0.91
N LEU A 452 -4.79 14.58 0.52
CA LEU A 452 -4.58 14.05 -0.83
C LEU A 452 -5.87 14.04 -1.66
N GLY A 453 -5.76 14.27 -2.96
CA GLY A 453 -6.87 14.18 -3.91
C GLY A 453 -6.59 13.23 -5.06
N LEU A 454 -7.48 12.24 -5.27
CA LEU A 454 -7.52 11.40 -6.48
C LEU A 454 -8.54 11.95 -7.49
N LEU A 455 -9.69 12.40 -7.00
CA LEU A 455 -10.76 13.05 -7.76
C LEU A 455 -11.30 14.22 -6.94
N PHE A 456 -11.33 15.43 -7.51
CA PHE A 456 -11.85 16.63 -6.84
C PHE A 456 -12.23 17.71 -7.85
N GLU A 457 -12.99 18.72 -7.41
CA GLU A 457 -13.48 19.80 -8.28
C GLU A 457 -13.26 21.20 -7.71
N ALA A 458 -13.13 22.19 -8.60
CA ALA A 458 -12.91 23.58 -8.25
C ALA A 458 -13.49 24.53 -9.31
N ARG A 459 -13.79 25.77 -8.91
CA ARG A 459 -13.93 26.89 -9.84
C ARG A 459 -12.56 27.51 -10.06
N VAL A 460 -12.22 27.79 -11.31
CA VAL A 460 -10.94 28.40 -11.69
C VAL A 460 -11.23 29.46 -12.75
N GLY A 461 -10.96 30.71 -12.41
CA GLY A 461 -11.36 31.84 -13.27
C GLY A 461 -12.87 31.84 -13.49
N LYS A 462 -13.30 31.81 -14.76
CA LYS A 462 -14.72 31.76 -15.15
C LYS A 462 -15.24 30.33 -15.34
N GLY A 463 -14.33 29.35 -15.35
CA GLY A 463 -14.60 27.97 -15.71
C GLY A 463 -14.79 27.05 -14.51
N ARG A 464 -15.06 25.78 -14.82
CA ARG A 464 -15.23 24.70 -13.83
C ARG A 464 -14.26 23.58 -14.14
N LEU A 465 -13.50 23.18 -13.13
CA LEU A 465 -12.46 22.18 -13.21
C LEU A 465 -12.87 20.94 -12.42
N LEU A 466 -12.74 19.78 -13.04
CA LEU A 466 -12.67 18.49 -12.36
C LEU A 466 -11.27 17.93 -12.61
N VAL A 467 -10.58 17.51 -11.54
CA VAL A 467 -9.25 16.92 -11.63
C VAL A 467 -9.34 15.44 -11.30
N SER A 468 -8.75 14.59 -12.14
CA SER A 468 -8.53 13.17 -11.85
C SER A 468 -7.05 12.85 -11.98
N THR A 469 -6.41 12.40 -10.91
CA THR A 469 -5.03 11.88 -11.00
C THR A 469 -4.97 10.39 -11.32
N ALA A 470 -6.13 9.71 -11.30
CA ALA A 470 -6.28 8.41 -11.95
C ALA A 470 -6.31 8.59 -13.47
N ASP A 471 -5.65 7.68 -14.18
CA ASP A 471 -5.73 7.62 -15.64
C ASP A 471 -7.11 7.10 -16.08
N LEU A 472 -7.92 8.01 -16.61
CA LEU A 472 -9.24 7.75 -17.19
C LEU A 472 -9.23 7.95 -18.71
N ALA A 473 -8.08 7.87 -19.38
CA ALA A 473 -7.95 8.13 -20.82
C ALA A 473 -7.39 6.94 -21.60
N ASN A 474 -6.45 6.18 -21.03
CA ASN A 474 -5.72 5.17 -21.79
C ASN A 474 -6.30 3.76 -21.60
N ARG A 475 -6.26 2.98 -22.70
CA ARG A 475 -6.63 1.55 -22.75
C ARG A 475 -7.99 1.24 -22.13
N LEU A 476 -8.98 2.10 -22.37
CA LEU A 476 -10.32 1.96 -21.77
C LEU A 476 -11.07 0.69 -22.23
N ASP A 477 -10.66 0.07 -23.33
CA ASP A 477 -11.19 -1.23 -23.75
C ASP A 477 -10.76 -2.36 -22.80
N GLU A 478 -9.58 -2.26 -22.20
CA GLU A 478 -9.02 -3.22 -21.23
C GLU A 478 -9.34 -2.84 -19.78
N ARG A 479 -9.32 -1.54 -19.47
CA ARG A 479 -9.46 -0.98 -18.12
C ARG A 479 -10.91 -0.61 -17.83
N VAL A 480 -11.68 -1.63 -17.44
CA VAL A 480 -13.15 -1.53 -17.35
C VAL A 480 -13.61 -0.65 -16.18
N VAL A 481 -12.83 -0.56 -15.10
CA VAL A 481 -13.14 0.32 -13.96
C VAL A 481 -12.91 1.77 -14.37
N ALA A 482 -11.75 2.07 -14.98
CA ALA A 482 -11.44 3.40 -15.52
C ALA A 482 -12.48 3.85 -16.55
N ARG A 483 -12.90 2.94 -17.43
CA ARG A 483 -13.95 3.18 -18.40
C ARG A 483 -15.28 3.59 -17.74
N GLN A 484 -15.72 2.86 -16.71
CA GLN A 484 -16.97 3.20 -16.00
C GLN A 484 -16.85 4.50 -15.21
N LEU A 485 -15.75 4.72 -14.48
CA LEU A 485 -15.56 5.96 -13.72
C LEU A 485 -15.52 7.17 -14.64
N ARG A 486 -14.82 7.07 -15.79
CA ARG A 486 -14.82 8.11 -16.82
C ARG A 486 -16.23 8.45 -17.28
N ARG A 487 -17.05 7.44 -17.57
CA ARG A 487 -18.45 7.64 -17.96
C ARG A 487 -19.22 8.44 -16.91
N SER A 488 -19.15 8.00 -15.65
CA SER A 488 -19.83 8.67 -14.52
C SER A 488 -19.40 10.14 -14.37
N VAL A 489 -18.09 10.39 -14.47
CA VAL A 489 -17.50 11.72 -14.41
C VAL A 489 -17.98 12.63 -15.55
N LEU A 490 -17.98 12.13 -16.79
CA LEU A 490 -18.39 12.93 -17.95
C LEU A 490 -19.90 13.25 -17.93
N ASP A 491 -20.74 12.29 -17.50
CA ASP A 491 -22.17 12.50 -17.30
C ASP A 491 -22.43 13.58 -16.25
N TYR A 492 -21.69 13.52 -15.13
CA TYR A 492 -21.75 14.54 -14.09
C TYR A 492 -21.38 15.92 -14.64
N MET A 493 -20.24 16.03 -15.33
CA MET A 493 -19.77 17.29 -15.91
C MET A 493 -20.74 17.87 -16.94
N ALA A 494 -21.45 17.02 -17.70
CA ALA A 494 -22.48 17.45 -18.63
C ALA A 494 -23.70 18.05 -17.93
N SER A 495 -24.04 17.56 -16.75
CA SER A 495 -25.23 17.96 -15.99
C SER A 495 -25.13 19.37 -15.36
N SER A 496 -26.26 19.85 -14.84
CA SER A 496 -26.33 21.06 -14.00
C SER A 496 -25.77 20.84 -12.59
N ALA A 497 -25.63 19.58 -12.15
CA ALA A 497 -25.07 19.26 -10.84
C ALA A 497 -23.56 19.54 -10.75
N PHE A 498 -22.86 19.67 -11.89
CA PHE A 498 -21.47 20.12 -11.91
C PHE A 498 -21.37 21.61 -11.60
N ALA A 499 -21.35 21.92 -10.31
CA ALA A 499 -21.41 23.26 -9.77
C ALA A 499 -20.42 23.42 -8.60
N PRO A 500 -19.10 23.30 -8.87
CA PRO A 500 -18.07 23.35 -7.85
C PRO A 500 -18.17 24.60 -7.00
N LYS A 501 -17.89 24.46 -5.70
CA LYS A 501 -18.15 25.48 -4.68
C LYS A 501 -16.93 26.31 -4.28
N VAL A 502 -15.73 25.78 -4.48
CA VAL A 502 -14.48 26.39 -4.01
C VAL A 502 -13.77 27.06 -5.18
N ASP A 503 -13.49 28.35 -5.05
CA ASP A 503 -12.64 29.09 -5.99
C ASP A 503 -11.17 28.82 -5.71
N VAL A 504 -10.41 28.51 -6.76
CA VAL A 504 -8.97 28.30 -6.71
C VAL A 504 -8.31 29.16 -7.78
N ALA A 505 -7.36 29.98 -7.37
CA ALA A 505 -6.61 30.81 -8.31
C ALA A 505 -5.73 29.92 -9.22
N PRO A 506 -5.60 30.24 -10.52
CA PRO A 506 -4.71 29.48 -11.41
C PRO A 506 -3.26 29.39 -10.91
N ALA A 507 -2.76 30.45 -10.26
CA ALA A 507 -1.44 30.47 -9.64
C ALA A 507 -1.27 29.45 -8.51
N ALA A 508 -2.34 29.15 -7.74
CA ALA A 508 -2.29 28.12 -6.70
C ALA A 508 -2.11 26.72 -7.31
N PHE A 509 -2.78 26.43 -8.44
CA PHE A 509 -2.56 25.19 -9.18
C PHE A 509 -1.15 25.09 -9.74
N ARG A 510 -0.58 26.16 -10.30
CA ARG A 510 0.83 26.15 -10.74
C ARG A 510 1.79 25.84 -9.59
N SER A 511 1.45 26.22 -8.36
CA SER A 511 2.33 25.97 -7.20
C SER A 511 2.42 24.50 -6.81
N VAL A 512 1.39 23.69 -7.08
CA VAL A 512 1.33 22.24 -6.78
C VAL A 512 1.72 21.35 -7.96
N LEU A 513 2.04 21.96 -9.10
CA LEU A 513 2.54 21.26 -10.28
C LEU A 513 4.05 21.46 -10.37
N PHE A 514 4.75 20.38 -10.68
CA PHE A 514 6.19 20.38 -10.86
C PHE A 514 6.61 19.22 -11.76
N ASP A 515 7.37 19.52 -12.81
CA ASP A 515 7.90 18.52 -13.74
C ASP A 515 9.08 17.77 -13.09
N THR A 516 8.77 16.65 -12.43
CA THR A 516 9.78 15.81 -11.78
C THR A 516 10.76 15.18 -12.78
N ARG A 517 10.51 15.29 -14.08
CA ARG A 517 11.37 14.74 -15.14
C ARG A 517 12.06 15.83 -15.96
N VAL A 518 12.10 17.06 -15.45
CA VAL A 518 12.78 18.20 -16.06
C VAL A 518 14.24 17.87 -16.41
N MET A 519 14.97 17.20 -15.50
CA MET A 519 16.36 16.83 -15.73
C MET A 519 16.54 15.89 -16.92
N LYS A 520 15.67 14.88 -17.02
CA LYS A 520 15.68 13.95 -18.15
C LYS A 520 15.33 14.63 -19.46
N LYS A 521 14.33 15.53 -19.47
CA LYS A 521 13.96 16.33 -20.65
C LYS A 521 15.11 17.24 -21.12
N LEU A 522 15.93 17.72 -20.17
CA LEU A 522 17.13 18.51 -20.45
C LEU A 522 18.35 17.65 -20.84
N GLY A 523 18.23 16.32 -20.89
CA GLY A 523 19.34 15.43 -21.20
C GLY A 523 20.43 15.39 -20.14
N ALA A 524 20.09 15.68 -18.88
CA ALA A 524 21.04 15.71 -17.78
C ALA A 524 21.70 14.34 -17.54
N THR A 525 22.99 14.35 -17.24
CA THR A 525 23.76 13.17 -16.84
C THR A 525 24.50 13.46 -15.55
N ALA A 526 24.50 12.51 -14.61
CA ALA A 526 25.11 12.70 -13.30
C ALA A 526 26.31 11.75 -13.10
N SER A 527 27.33 12.23 -12.39
CA SER A 527 28.61 11.54 -12.16
C SER A 527 29.27 11.96 -10.84
N GLY A 528 30.35 11.28 -10.46
CA GLY A 528 31.13 11.55 -9.24
C GLY A 528 30.73 10.69 -8.04
N TRP A 529 29.52 10.14 -8.04
CA TRP A 529 29.01 9.22 -7.02
C TRP A 529 28.62 7.86 -7.62
N PRO A 530 28.61 6.77 -6.84
CA PRO A 530 27.97 5.52 -7.24
C PRO A 530 26.49 5.73 -7.60
N ASN A 531 26.05 5.14 -8.71
CA ASN A 531 24.68 5.25 -9.22
C ASN A 531 24.18 6.71 -9.36
N ALA A 532 25.08 7.66 -9.66
CA ALA A 532 24.76 9.09 -9.75
C ALA A 532 23.55 9.40 -10.64
N GLY A 533 23.33 8.62 -11.71
CA GLY A 533 22.18 8.78 -12.61
C GLY A 533 20.81 8.69 -11.92
N ASN A 534 20.71 7.99 -10.79
CA ASN A 534 19.49 7.92 -9.99
C ASN A 534 19.10 9.29 -9.43
N ALA A 535 20.06 10.17 -9.10
CA ALA A 535 19.76 11.48 -8.53
C ALA A 535 19.20 12.51 -9.55
N VAL A 536 18.97 12.11 -10.81
CA VAL A 536 18.40 12.96 -11.86
C VAL A 536 17.36 12.21 -12.71
N ASP A 537 16.84 11.11 -12.19
CA ASP A 537 15.83 10.30 -12.87
C ASP A 537 14.40 10.71 -12.48
N GLY A 538 14.19 11.59 -11.51
CA GLY A 538 12.85 12.03 -11.09
C GLY A 538 12.05 11.00 -10.32
N ASP A 539 12.65 9.90 -9.87
CA ASP A 539 12.03 8.80 -9.11
C ASP A 539 12.53 8.76 -7.66
N PRO A 540 11.75 9.26 -6.69
CA PRO A 540 12.14 9.28 -5.27
C PRO A 540 12.41 7.91 -4.63
N ASN A 541 12.13 6.80 -5.32
CA ASN A 541 12.42 5.45 -4.84
C ASN A 541 13.83 4.96 -5.19
N THR A 542 14.51 5.60 -6.14
CA THR A 542 15.93 5.41 -6.41
C THR A 542 16.75 6.47 -5.65
N PHE A 543 18.07 6.30 -5.59
CA PHE A 543 18.96 7.30 -5.01
C PHE A 543 20.40 7.08 -5.45
N ALA A 544 21.19 8.17 -5.45
CA ALA A 544 22.64 8.11 -5.44
C ALA A 544 23.14 8.14 -4.00
N LEU A 545 24.13 7.30 -3.67
CA LEU A 545 24.68 7.18 -2.32
C LEU A 545 26.20 7.18 -2.36
N LEU A 546 26.81 8.11 -1.64
CA LEU A 546 28.24 8.20 -1.44
C LEU A 546 28.57 7.87 0.01
N ASN A 547 29.16 6.70 0.24
CA ASN A 547 29.55 6.25 1.58
C ASN A 547 31.07 6.36 1.80
N ALA A 548 31.45 6.72 3.03
CA ALA A 548 32.83 6.61 3.48
C ALA A 548 33.23 5.14 3.67
N PRO A 549 34.47 4.75 3.31
CA PRO A 549 35.06 3.52 3.81
C PRO A 549 35.06 3.46 5.35
N ALA A 550 35.06 2.24 5.91
CA ALA A 550 35.09 2.05 7.35
C ALA A 550 36.30 2.76 7.98
N GLY A 551 36.03 3.70 8.88
CA GLY A 551 37.06 4.46 9.61
C GLY A 551 37.51 5.75 8.92
N ALA A 552 37.09 6.01 7.68
CA ALA A 552 37.37 7.26 6.98
C ALA A 552 36.36 8.37 7.38
N PRO A 553 36.75 9.66 7.25
CA PRO A 553 35.81 10.77 7.39
C PRO A 553 34.77 10.75 6.26
N ARG A 554 33.66 11.46 6.46
CA ARG A 554 32.62 11.64 5.44
C ARG A 554 33.23 12.26 4.18
N PRO A 555 33.06 11.64 2.99
CA PRO A 555 33.61 12.20 1.76
C PRO A 555 32.85 13.47 1.37
N GLN A 556 33.61 14.49 0.94
CA GLN A 556 33.07 15.75 0.41
C GLN A 556 33.13 15.78 -1.13
N SER A 557 33.14 14.61 -1.78
CA SER A 557 33.20 14.51 -3.24
C SER A 557 31.92 15.07 -3.87
N ALA A 558 32.08 15.90 -4.90
CA ALA A 558 30.96 16.54 -5.58
C ALA A 558 30.14 15.52 -6.40
N LEU A 559 28.81 15.61 -6.33
CA LEU A 559 27.93 15.06 -7.36
C LEU A 559 27.88 16.08 -8.51
N THR A 560 28.33 15.68 -9.70
CA THR A 560 28.39 16.57 -10.87
C THR A 560 27.31 16.19 -11.88
N ILE A 561 26.47 17.15 -12.25
CA ILE A 561 25.43 17.02 -13.27
C ILE A 561 25.87 17.85 -14.49
N ALA A 562 25.87 17.22 -15.66
CA ALA A 562 26.19 17.85 -16.94
C ALA A 562 24.96 17.85 -17.86
N PHE A 563 24.78 18.97 -18.56
CA PHE A 563 23.75 19.17 -19.56
C PHE A 563 24.39 19.26 -20.96
N PRO A 564 23.73 18.77 -22.03
CA PRO A 564 24.25 18.90 -23.39
C PRO A 564 24.34 20.35 -23.88
N GLN A 565 23.53 21.24 -23.31
CA GLN A 565 23.47 22.67 -23.63
C GLN A 565 23.37 23.48 -22.34
N ALA A 566 23.60 24.79 -22.42
CA ALA A 566 23.46 25.66 -21.27
C ALA A 566 21.97 25.73 -20.86
N VAL A 567 21.68 25.47 -19.59
CA VAL A 567 20.32 25.43 -19.04
C VAL A 567 20.10 26.66 -18.17
N PRO A 568 19.03 27.45 -18.39
CA PRO A 568 18.62 28.51 -17.49
C PRO A 568 17.77 27.98 -16.31
N PHE A 569 18.16 28.33 -15.08
CA PHE A 569 17.44 27.98 -13.85
C PHE A 569 17.76 28.97 -12.73
N ASP A 570 16.87 29.11 -11.74
CA ASP A 570 17.02 30.06 -10.61
C ASP A 570 17.12 29.38 -9.23
N GLY A 571 17.19 28.06 -9.22
CA GLY A 571 17.19 27.26 -8.01
C GLY A 571 17.18 25.76 -8.28
N LEU A 572 17.10 24.98 -7.20
CA LEU A 572 17.00 23.52 -7.22
C LEU A 572 15.82 23.06 -6.35
N VAL A 573 15.34 21.84 -6.58
CA VAL A 573 14.50 21.09 -5.66
C VAL A 573 15.23 19.78 -5.38
N LEU A 574 15.55 19.52 -4.12
CA LEU A 574 16.27 18.33 -3.68
C LEU A 574 15.31 17.38 -2.98
N MET A 575 15.37 16.09 -3.31
CA MET A 575 14.60 15.05 -2.66
C MET A 575 15.53 14.17 -1.81
N PRO A 576 15.36 14.13 -0.47
CA PRO A 576 16.08 13.21 0.39
C PRO A 576 15.75 11.75 0.08
N ARG A 577 16.63 10.83 0.48
CA ARG A 577 16.39 9.38 0.40
C ARG A 577 15.16 8.99 1.21
N GLN A 578 14.30 8.14 0.66
CA GLN A 578 12.98 7.87 1.23
C GLN A 578 12.86 6.60 2.08
N ASN A 579 13.91 5.76 2.16
CA ASN A 579 13.79 4.38 2.67
C ASN A 579 14.73 4.05 3.85
N HIS A 580 15.26 5.03 4.57
CA HIS A 580 16.14 4.78 5.73
C HIS A 580 15.63 5.52 6.97
N ARG A 581 15.25 4.78 8.02
CA ARG A 581 14.61 5.36 9.23
C ARG A 581 15.54 6.30 10.01
N ASP A 582 16.84 5.99 10.01
CA ASP A 582 17.85 6.82 10.68
C ASP A 582 18.39 7.93 9.77
N HIS A 583 17.74 8.19 8.63
CA HIS A 583 18.11 9.26 7.70
C HIS A 583 19.57 9.20 7.19
N GLU A 584 20.08 7.97 6.96
CA GLU A 584 21.42 7.77 6.38
C GLU A 584 21.52 8.47 5.03
N GLY A 585 22.52 9.35 4.90
CA GLY A 585 22.76 10.09 3.68
C GLY A 585 22.39 11.57 3.77
N ASP A 586 21.63 11.99 4.78
CA ASP A 586 21.17 13.38 4.85
C ASP A 586 22.35 14.34 4.88
N VAL A 587 22.34 15.28 3.94
CA VAL A 587 23.34 16.35 3.81
C VAL A 587 22.87 17.51 4.67
N ARG A 588 23.77 18.10 5.48
CA ARG A 588 23.46 19.29 6.28
C ARG A 588 23.93 20.54 5.56
N GLU A 589 25.23 20.81 5.53
CA GLU A 589 25.77 21.94 4.77
C GLU A 589 26.05 21.53 3.32
N LEU A 590 25.57 22.33 2.37
CA LEU A 590 25.70 22.10 0.94
C LEU A 590 26.26 23.34 0.23
N SER A 591 27.29 23.13 -0.60
CA SER A 591 27.73 24.12 -1.60
C SER A 591 27.22 23.71 -2.98
N VAL A 592 26.56 24.63 -3.65
CA VAL A 592 26.07 24.49 -5.03
C VAL A 592 26.91 25.37 -5.93
N GLN A 593 27.52 24.75 -6.94
CA GLN A 593 28.42 25.42 -7.87
C GLN A 593 27.99 25.17 -9.31
N VAL A 594 28.24 26.13 -10.20
CA VAL A 594 27.93 25.99 -11.62
C VAL A 594 29.15 26.30 -12.49
N SER A 595 29.17 25.77 -13.71
CA SER A 595 30.23 25.96 -14.68
C SER A 595 29.71 25.84 -16.12
N ASP A 596 30.32 26.55 -17.05
CA ASP A 596 30.06 26.43 -18.50
C ASP A 596 31.07 25.52 -19.21
N ASP A 597 32.28 25.41 -18.69
CA ASP A 597 33.42 24.69 -19.29
C ASP A 597 33.83 23.43 -18.51
N GLY A 598 33.30 23.23 -17.30
CA GLY A 598 33.66 22.15 -16.38
C GLY A 598 34.99 22.35 -15.65
N GLN A 599 35.70 23.46 -15.91
CA GLN A 599 37.00 23.79 -15.33
C GLN A 599 36.89 24.96 -14.35
N SER A 600 36.17 26.01 -14.74
CA SER A 600 35.94 27.23 -13.97
C SER A 600 34.61 27.11 -13.23
N TRP A 601 34.67 27.02 -11.90
CA TRP A 601 33.49 26.82 -11.04
C TRP A 601 33.21 28.07 -10.22
N ARG A 602 31.94 28.49 -10.20
CA ARG A 602 31.45 29.54 -9.28
C ARG A 602 30.46 28.96 -8.29
N GLU A 603 30.63 29.26 -7.01
CA GLU A 603 29.62 28.96 -5.98
C GLU A 603 28.44 29.93 -6.15
N VAL A 604 27.24 29.39 -6.33
CA VAL A 604 26.00 30.15 -6.50
C VAL A 604 25.13 30.12 -5.25
N LEU A 605 25.32 29.12 -4.39
CA LEU A 605 24.63 28.99 -3.12
C LEU A 605 25.47 28.17 -2.15
N ARG A 606 25.49 28.60 -0.89
CA ARG A 606 25.92 27.79 0.26
C ARG A 606 24.81 27.85 1.29
N THR A 607 24.31 26.70 1.73
CA THR A 607 23.13 26.62 2.59
C THR A 607 23.19 25.43 3.55
N GLU A 608 22.33 25.45 4.56
CA GLU A 608 21.99 24.27 5.35
C GLU A 608 20.67 23.67 4.86
N LEU A 609 20.59 22.34 4.87
CA LEU A 609 19.39 21.54 4.61
C LEU A 609 18.90 20.94 5.92
N ALA A 610 17.60 20.64 5.99
CA ALA A 610 17.02 19.90 7.09
C ALA A 610 17.20 18.38 6.88
N SER A 611 17.28 17.64 7.98
CA SER A 611 17.11 16.17 7.94
C SER A 611 15.62 15.84 7.88
N GLY A 612 15.23 14.92 7.00
CA GLY A 612 13.83 14.60 6.78
C GLY A 612 13.55 13.89 5.46
N PHE A 613 12.27 13.73 5.13
CA PHE A 613 11.82 13.07 3.89
C PHE A 613 11.18 14.05 2.90
N ASP A 614 10.94 15.29 3.29
CA ASP A 614 10.26 16.28 2.46
C ASP A 614 11.21 16.88 1.41
N PRO A 615 10.69 17.24 0.22
CA PRO A 615 11.48 17.93 -0.79
C PRO A 615 11.90 19.33 -0.31
N GLN A 616 13.16 19.69 -0.57
CA GLN A 616 13.75 20.97 -0.13
C GLN A 616 14.02 21.86 -1.34
N ALA A 617 13.28 22.97 -1.43
CA ALA A 617 13.44 23.96 -2.50
C ALA A 617 14.52 24.98 -2.15
N LEU A 618 15.50 25.12 -3.04
CA LEU A 618 16.61 26.08 -2.95
C LEU A 618 16.42 27.17 -4.01
N ARG A 619 16.68 28.43 -3.66
CA ARG A 619 16.64 29.57 -4.57
C ARG A 619 17.96 30.33 -4.50
N PHE A 620 18.50 30.69 -5.66
CA PHE A 620 19.79 31.39 -5.74
C PHE A 620 19.67 32.91 -5.63
N GLY A 621 18.44 33.44 -5.64
CA GLY A 621 18.18 34.89 -5.68
C GLY A 621 18.42 35.54 -7.05
N GLN A 622 18.99 34.82 -8.00
CA GLN A 622 19.19 35.24 -9.39
C GLN A 622 19.13 34.04 -10.33
N ALA A 623 18.66 34.26 -11.56
CA ALA A 623 18.73 33.25 -12.60
C ALA A 623 20.20 33.03 -13.04
N VAL A 624 20.57 31.77 -13.23
CA VAL A 624 21.86 31.37 -13.79
C VAL A 624 21.63 30.56 -15.07
N SER A 625 22.60 30.60 -15.97
CA SER A 625 22.70 29.68 -17.10
C SER A 625 24.01 28.93 -16.97
N ALA A 626 23.98 27.61 -17.10
CA ALA A 626 25.17 26.77 -16.97
C ALA A 626 25.05 25.45 -17.73
N ARG A 627 26.19 24.89 -18.16
CA ARG A 627 26.26 23.53 -18.73
C ARG A 627 26.54 22.46 -17.68
N GLN A 628 27.06 22.84 -16.52
CA GLN A 628 27.33 21.92 -15.42
C GLN A 628 26.92 22.49 -14.07
N LEU A 629 26.54 21.59 -13.17
CA LEU A 629 26.11 21.84 -11.81
C LEU A 629 26.85 20.86 -10.89
N ARG A 630 27.37 21.35 -9.76
CA ARG A 630 28.00 20.55 -8.71
C ARG A 630 27.29 20.76 -7.39
N LEU A 631 27.01 19.65 -6.72
CA LEU A 631 26.53 19.61 -5.34
C LEU A 631 27.65 19.03 -4.48
N VAL A 632 28.22 19.85 -3.59
CA VAL A 632 29.32 19.46 -2.71
C VAL A 632 28.78 19.37 -1.28
N PRO A 633 28.57 18.14 -0.74
CA PRO A 633 28.17 18.00 0.66
C PRO A 633 29.36 18.38 1.54
N LEU A 634 29.19 19.42 2.35
CA LEU A 634 30.23 19.92 3.25
C LEU A 634 30.16 19.23 4.62
N SER A 635 28.94 18.91 5.08
CA SER A 635 28.71 18.18 6.34
C SER A 635 27.41 17.37 6.31
N GLY A 636 27.20 16.56 7.35
CA GLY A 636 26.00 15.76 7.57
C GLY A 636 25.54 15.81 9.02
N PHE A 637 24.59 14.94 9.37
CA PHE A 637 24.01 14.90 10.71
C PHE A 637 24.63 13.81 11.59
N GLY A 638 24.88 14.13 12.86
CA GLY A 638 25.38 13.17 13.84
C GLY A 638 26.66 12.44 13.40
N ALA A 639 26.68 11.12 13.57
CA ALA A 639 27.79 10.25 13.17
C ALA A 639 27.65 9.69 11.74
N ASP A 640 26.68 10.17 10.96
CA ASP A 640 26.46 9.70 9.60
C ASP A 640 27.60 10.13 8.66
N ARG A 641 28.13 9.15 7.92
CA ARG A 641 29.25 9.31 7.00
C ARG A 641 28.86 9.10 5.54
N ALA A 642 27.57 9.01 5.26
CA ALA A 642 27.01 8.82 3.93
C ALA A 642 26.42 10.12 3.40
N SER A 643 26.50 10.42 2.10
CA SER A 643 25.70 11.47 1.47
C SER A 643 24.76 10.85 0.43
N ALA A 644 23.49 11.24 0.42
CA ALA A 644 22.50 10.70 -0.49
C ALA A 644 21.57 11.78 -1.05
N PHE A 645 21.16 11.59 -2.29
CA PHE A 645 20.03 12.30 -2.89
C PHE A 645 19.18 11.27 -3.62
N ALA A 646 17.87 11.28 -3.36
CA ALA A 646 16.92 10.50 -4.15
C ALA A 646 16.76 11.14 -5.53
N ASP A 647 16.54 12.45 -5.56
CA ASP A 647 16.50 13.21 -6.81
C ASP A 647 16.91 14.68 -6.63
N ILE A 648 17.32 15.30 -7.73
CA ILE A 648 17.73 16.69 -7.83
C ILE A 648 17.16 17.24 -9.13
N ALA A 649 16.30 18.24 -9.04
CA ALA A 649 15.73 18.91 -10.20
C ALA A 649 16.05 20.40 -10.20
N VAL A 650 16.32 20.96 -11.39
CA VAL A 650 16.45 22.41 -11.55
C VAL A 650 15.08 23.08 -11.50
N SER A 651 15.00 24.25 -10.86
CA SER A 651 13.89 25.19 -11.03
C SER A 651 14.09 25.90 -12.37
N TYR A 652 13.68 25.21 -13.45
CA TYR A 652 13.93 25.61 -14.82
C TYR A 652 13.16 26.88 -15.21
N THR A 653 13.84 27.83 -15.87
CA THR A 653 13.27 29.13 -16.26
C THR A 653 13.30 29.38 -17.77
N GLY A 654 13.57 28.34 -18.56
CA GLY A 654 13.63 28.44 -20.02
C GLY A 654 12.30 28.16 -20.74
N PRO A 655 12.33 28.06 -22.07
CA PRO A 655 11.15 27.73 -22.88
C PRO A 655 10.56 26.36 -22.55
N ALA A 656 9.24 26.18 -22.75
CA ALA A 656 8.56 24.92 -22.47
C ALA A 656 9.28 23.71 -23.10
N LEU A 657 9.55 22.68 -22.28
CA LEU A 657 10.22 21.47 -22.71
C LEU A 657 9.23 20.50 -23.36
N PRO A 658 9.65 19.73 -24.38
CA PRO A 658 8.80 18.71 -24.98
C PRO A 658 8.41 17.64 -23.96
N ALA A 659 7.19 17.11 -24.09
CA ALA A 659 6.76 15.98 -23.29
C ALA A 659 7.61 14.74 -23.62
N LEU A 660 7.90 13.92 -22.60
CA LEU A 660 8.51 12.61 -22.83
C LEU A 660 7.43 11.63 -23.31
N PRO A 661 7.73 10.75 -24.28
CA PRO A 661 6.79 9.73 -24.71
C PRO A 661 6.60 8.67 -23.62
N GLY A 662 5.36 8.21 -23.45
CA GLY A 662 4.98 7.13 -22.53
C GLY A 662 4.70 7.57 -21.10
N ASP A 663 4.01 6.71 -20.35
CA ASP A 663 3.77 6.90 -18.92
C ASP A 663 5.03 6.64 -18.09
N VAL A 664 5.17 7.38 -16.99
CA VAL A 664 6.20 7.09 -15.99
C VAL A 664 5.72 5.96 -15.08
N GLU A 665 6.54 4.91 -14.99
CA GLU A 665 6.49 3.91 -13.94
C GLU A 665 7.60 4.23 -12.94
N TYR A 666 7.22 4.46 -11.69
CA TYR A 666 8.15 4.68 -10.59
C TYR A 666 8.58 3.32 -10.03
N SER A 667 9.86 3.22 -9.69
CA SER A 667 10.45 2.08 -9.00
C SER A 667 9.81 1.89 -7.63
N ARG A 668 10.13 0.78 -6.99
CA ARG A 668 9.88 0.62 -5.56
C ARG A 668 11.17 0.62 -4.79
N SER A 669 11.14 1.32 -3.65
CA SER A 669 12.19 1.24 -2.66
C SER A 669 11.73 0.30 -1.55
N ARG A 670 12.56 -0.69 -1.23
CA ARG A 670 12.39 -1.46 0.01
C ARG A 670 12.98 -0.66 1.16
N SER A 671 12.35 -0.73 2.33
CA SER A 671 12.96 -0.17 3.54
C SER A 671 14.36 -0.76 3.76
N ALA A 672 15.30 0.06 4.21
CA ALA A 672 16.62 -0.38 4.65
C ALA A 672 16.57 -1.06 6.04
N SER A 673 15.42 -1.03 6.71
CA SER A 673 15.24 -1.66 8.01
C SER A 673 15.13 -3.17 7.87
N ALA A 674 16.18 -3.87 8.32
CA ALA A 674 16.29 -5.32 8.25
C ALA A 674 15.26 -6.07 9.13
N ASP A 675 14.58 -5.38 10.03
CA ASP A 675 13.60 -5.94 10.96
C ASP A 675 12.18 -5.95 10.38
N VAL A 676 11.97 -5.48 9.13
CA VAL A 676 10.65 -5.46 8.48
C VAL A 676 10.69 -6.29 7.20
N ASP A 677 10.00 -7.43 7.19
CA ASP A 677 9.93 -8.31 6.02
C ASP A 677 8.74 -7.96 5.10
N GLU A 678 8.97 -7.04 4.15
CA GLU A 678 8.04 -6.72 3.05
C GLU A 678 8.21 -7.66 1.84
N ALA A 679 8.83 -8.84 1.97
CA ALA A 679 8.97 -9.77 0.84
C ALA A 679 7.60 -10.17 0.26
N GLY A 680 7.51 -10.29 -1.07
CA GLY A 680 6.28 -10.66 -1.78
C GLY A 680 5.26 -9.53 -1.94
N MET A 681 5.56 -8.34 -1.43
CA MET A 681 4.71 -7.15 -1.49
C MET A 681 4.88 -6.33 -2.79
N ASP A 682 5.72 -6.79 -3.71
CA ASP A 682 5.96 -6.16 -5.01
C ASP A 682 4.68 -6.24 -5.88
N ASP A 683 4.22 -5.15 -6.54
CA ASP A 683 3.09 -5.21 -7.50
C ASP A 683 3.70 -5.66 -8.80
N ARG A 684 4.01 -6.95 -8.89
CA ARG A 684 4.13 -7.55 -10.21
C ARG A 684 2.71 -7.51 -10.76
N ARG A 685 2.46 -6.71 -11.82
CA ARG A 685 1.24 -6.88 -12.62
C ARG A 685 1.08 -8.39 -12.82
N PRO A 686 -0.10 -8.98 -12.53
CA PRO A 686 -0.37 -10.34 -12.94
C PRO A 686 0.04 -10.41 -14.40
N ARG A 687 0.98 -11.29 -14.76
CA ARG A 687 1.32 -11.51 -16.17
C ARG A 687 -0.02 -11.80 -16.82
N GLY A 688 -0.48 -10.90 -17.70
CA GLY A 688 -1.71 -11.10 -18.44
C GLY A 688 -1.61 -12.50 -19.03
N GLY A 689 -2.49 -13.40 -18.59
CA GLY A 689 -2.46 -14.77 -19.04
C GLY A 689 -2.52 -14.74 -20.56
N SER A 690 -1.41 -15.11 -21.21
CA SER A 690 -1.50 -15.70 -22.53
C SER A 690 -2.48 -16.85 -22.34
N ARG A 691 -3.66 -16.74 -22.95
CA ARG A 691 -4.60 -17.86 -23.03
C ARG A 691 -3.82 -19.10 -23.49
N PRO A 692 -4.07 -20.29 -22.94
CA PRO A 692 -3.70 -21.50 -23.65
C PRO A 692 -4.32 -21.53 -25.05
#